data_AF-A0A955FYK0-F1
#
_entry.id   AF-A0A955FYK0-F1
#
_cell.length_a   1.000
_cell.length_b   1.000
_cell.length_c   1.000
_cell.angle_alpha   90.00
_cell.angle_beta   90.00
_cell.angle_gamma   90.00
#
_symmetry.space_group_name_H-M   'P 1'
#
loop_
_entity.id
_entity.type
_entity.pdbx_description
1 polymer ?
#
loop_
_entity_poly.entity_id
_entity_poly.type
_entity_poly.pdbx_seq_one_letter_code
_entity_poly.pdbx_strand_id
1 'polypeptide(L)'
;MARLPQPGSDKGQWGVILNDYLSQVHKADGTLKDNSVTATTIASGSITEQQLDGDVRAKLGAIAAPEWSAIVNKPAVIAAGSDQAAAKATLGLAKVDVGLDNVDNTSDAVKNAATATLTHKTISGADNTLTNIAVSSLAASGIADGTAYLRGDGVWATPAVAGGNGGGSLSGFPLRRVGEVSVAVSQEAAGIFATATAPAGTKTLVLAESWDRPGVLKRIWIASDNTADTNGFMEQGGMIRIYTDDTTAPAVSMSLGDFFCMANRSDVFATPRVGRTSRDGSGGGSAAYRYLHMPFQKYLRVEVENLTSTNTVFYGEASYATIDSFADLGSQQLAYSIKGLRVVNQAPKEPVTLCDFDGSGQVESLYLSFAGPDLGDNGVLDGNVEIFIDGELMPSWVSSGMEDAFNGGWYNMPVGGYPAGRSGDSSETGANLAMYRFFLDDPIFFSSHIKIVAWAGQSHEGSVASSTVQFAGYAGIWFDSATSINYVAVDTSAPAVIDDQMNQAAGMIDSGDWNQAIGNTQGVATGSTFIVPYGNTGVDQDVRIARKNVSLSTDYWVETRLRITDAVNDEQQAHLIILGSSPDPWFGSAVHLQLYRHAIDNWSINVRDDFDTTFAVNVGSGRDLTNIWVRFAFKKVGTKVTAYYSLNQSPVAWIPLGTWTPTKTGTALGVGTWTAGAEFDYLTVHPLKTVIS
;
A
#
# COMPACT_ATOMS: atom_id res chain seq x y z
N MET A 1 71.70 85.30 -26.58
CA MET A 1 70.35 84.74 -26.38
C MET A 1 70.13 84.56 -24.89
N ALA A 2 69.05 85.11 -24.35
CA ALA A 2 68.68 84.91 -22.96
C ALA A 2 68.48 83.40 -22.70
N ARG A 3 69.24 82.84 -21.76
CA ARG A 3 69.21 81.43 -21.41
C ARG A 3 69.43 81.28 -19.92
N LEU A 4 69.02 80.14 -19.36
CA LEU A 4 69.38 79.82 -17.99
C LEU A 4 70.91 79.68 -17.85
N PRO A 5 71.51 80.10 -16.72
CA PRO A 5 72.91 79.83 -16.42
C PRO A 5 73.20 78.33 -16.43
N GLN A 6 74.35 77.92 -16.98
CA GLN A 6 74.79 76.53 -17.01
C GLN A 6 75.82 76.26 -15.91
N PRO A 7 75.50 75.36 -14.96
CA PRO A 7 76.44 74.96 -13.91
C PRO A 7 77.79 74.48 -14.45
N GLY A 8 78.88 75.02 -13.90
CA GLY A 8 80.26 74.65 -14.27
C GLY A 8 80.88 75.41 -15.46
N SER A 9 80.09 75.97 -16.38
CA SER A 9 80.61 76.67 -17.57
C SER A 9 80.60 78.21 -17.46
N ASP A 10 79.67 78.79 -16.70
CA ASP A 10 79.45 80.25 -16.69
C ASP A 10 80.13 80.98 -15.51
N LYS A 11 81.22 80.43 -14.95
CA LYS A 11 81.80 80.88 -13.67
C LYS A 11 82.09 82.40 -13.66
N GLY A 12 81.41 83.12 -12.75
CA GLY A 12 81.53 84.58 -12.59
C GLY A 12 80.57 85.43 -13.42
N GLN A 13 79.73 84.83 -14.28
CA GLN A 13 78.76 85.54 -15.15
C GLN A 13 77.29 85.19 -14.87
N TRP A 14 76.99 84.34 -13.88
CA TRP A 14 75.64 83.82 -13.61
C TRP A 14 74.62 84.92 -13.33
N GLY A 15 75.00 85.93 -12.55
CA GLY A 15 74.09 87.03 -12.20
C GLY A 15 73.62 87.76 -13.46
N VAL A 16 74.53 88.01 -14.41
CA VAL A 16 74.19 88.69 -15.68
C VAL A 16 73.31 87.80 -16.54
N ILE A 17 73.67 86.52 -16.72
CA ILE A 17 72.91 85.58 -17.56
C ILE A 17 71.51 85.33 -16.98
N LEU A 18 71.40 85.17 -15.66
CA LEU A 18 70.13 84.99 -14.98
C LEU A 18 69.26 86.24 -15.10
N ASN A 19 69.84 87.43 -14.95
CA ASN A 19 69.09 88.69 -15.13
C ASN A 19 68.63 88.87 -16.58
N ASP A 20 69.44 88.52 -17.57
CA ASP A 20 69.05 88.52 -18.99
C ASP A 20 67.90 87.54 -19.28
N TYR A 21 67.90 86.37 -18.61
CA TYR A 21 66.82 85.39 -18.71
C TYR A 21 65.54 85.86 -18.02
N LEU A 22 65.62 86.28 -16.76
CA LEU A 22 64.46 86.73 -15.98
C LEU A 22 63.85 87.99 -16.59
N SER A 23 64.67 88.89 -17.13
CA SER A 23 64.21 90.10 -17.81
C SER A 23 63.46 89.83 -19.12
N GLN A 24 63.37 88.58 -19.61
CA GLN A 24 62.46 88.25 -20.71
C GLN A 24 61.00 88.39 -20.30
N VAL A 25 60.65 87.92 -19.09
CA VAL A 25 59.26 87.83 -18.61
C VAL A 25 58.99 88.66 -17.35
N HIS A 26 60.01 89.17 -16.66
CA HIS A 26 59.87 90.06 -15.51
C HIS A 26 60.31 91.49 -15.82
N LYS A 27 59.68 92.46 -15.16
CA LYS A 27 60.12 93.85 -15.02
C LYS A 27 61.31 93.90 -14.05
N ALA A 28 62.01 95.04 -14.02
CA ALA A 28 63.18 95.22 -13.15
C ALA A 28 62.86 95.14 -11.64
N ASP A 29 61.59 95.29 -11.26
CA ASP A 29 61.09 95.16 -9.88
C ASP A 29 60.71 93.73 -9.47
N GLY A 30 60.86 92.75 -10.38
CA GLY A 30 60.53 91.34 -10.14
C GLY A 30 59.07 90.98 -10.40
N THR A 31 58.21 91.91 -10.82
CA THR A 31 56.85 91.59 -11.28
C THR A 31 56.84 91.09 -12.72
N LEU A 32 55.80 90.35 -13.13
CA LEU A 32 55.66 89.90 -14.52
C LEU A 32 55.43 91.10 -15.45
N LYS A 33 55.98 91.02 -16.68
CA LYS A 33 55.67 91.99 -17.74
C LYS A 33 54.23 91.81 -18.20
N ASP A 34 53.64 92.91 -18.67
CA ASP A 34 52.29 92.87 -19.22
C ASP A 34 52.26 91.88 -20.41
N ASN A 35 51.22 91.05 -20.49
CA ASN A 35 51.05 89.99 -21.49
C ASN A 35 52.12 88.87 -21.50
N SER A 36 52.94 88.72 -20.45
CA SER A 36 53.90 87.60 -20.37
C SER A 36 53.26 86.25 -20.01
N VAL A 37 52.00 86.25 -19.53
CA VAL A 37 51.18 85.06 -19.32
C VAL A 37 50.04 85.08 -20.35
N THR A 38 50.06 84.15 -21.29
CA THR A 38 49.08 84.02 -22.38
C THR A 38 48.26 82.75 -22.17
N ALA A 39 47.15 82.62 -22.90
CA ALA A 39 46.29 81.42 -22.82
C ALA A 39 47.06 80.11 -23.06
N THR A 40 48.15 80.13 -23.83
CA THR A 40 49.02 78.98 -24.07
C THR A 40 50.00 78.66 -22.93
N THR A 41 50.29 79.61 -22.03
CA THR A 41 51.18 79.38 -20.88
C THR A 41 50.43 79.10 -19.57
N ILE A 42 49.10 79.16 -19.58
CA ILE A 42 48.23 78.77 -18.45
C ILE A 42 47.89 77.28 -18.57
N ALA A 43 48.23 76.47 -17.57
CA ALA A 43 47.85 75.06 -17.53
C ALA A 43 46.35 74.90 -17.29
N SER A 44 45.72 73.92 -17.94
CA SER A 44 44.30 73.60 -17.72
C SER A 44 44.00 73.38 -16.23
N GLY A 45 42.99 74.07 -15.71
CA GLY A 45 42.58 73.97 -14.30
C GLY A 45 43.45 74.73 -13.29
N SER A 46 44.45 75.49 -13.73
CA SER A 46 45.34 76.24 -12.81
C SER A 46 44.78 77.57 -12.30
N ILE A 47 43.73 78.11 -12.93
CA ILE A 47 43.01 79.31 -12.47
C ILE A 47 41.69 78.86 -11.82
N THR A 48 41.66 78.91 -10.49
CA THR A 48 40.47 78.72 -9.67
C THR A 48 39.62 80.00 -9.63
N GLU A 49 38.33 79.91 -9.29
CA GLU A 49 37.47 81.09 -9.18
C GLU A 49 38.02 82.16 -8.22
N GLN A 50 38.71 81.75 -7.15
CA GLN A 50 39.35 82.70 -6.22
C GLN A 50 40.50 83.50 -6.85
N GLN A 51 41.09 83.00 -7.93
CA GLN A 51 42.19 83.65 -8.65
C GLN A 51 41.71 84.59 -9.76
N LEU A 52 40.40 84.64 -10.04
CA LEU A 52 39.81 85.67 -10.90
C LEU A 52 39.76 87.02 -10.15
N ASP A 53 39.99 88.10 -10.88
CA ASP A 53 39.92 89.47 -10.37
C ASP A 53 38.55 89.78 -9.74
N GLY A 54 38.56 90.58 -8.66
CA GLY A 54 37.37 90.89 -7.87
C GLY A 54 36.22 91.48 -8.69
N ASP A 55 36.53 92.37 -9.64
CA ASP A 55 35.52 93.03 -10.47
C ASP A 55 34.96 92.08 -11.54
N VAL A 56 35.77 91.15 -12.03
CA VAL A 56 35.32 90.11 -12.97
C VAL A 56 34.37 89.14 -12.27
N ARG A 57 34.70 88.71 -11.05
CA ARG A 57 33.80 87.88 -10.24
C ARG A 57 32.50 88.60 -9.92
N ALA A 58 32.56 89.89 -9.57
CA ALA A 58 31.38 90.70 -9.32
C ALA A 58 30.49 90.80 -10.56
N LYS A 59 31.05 90.98 -11.76
CA LYS A 59 30.29 91.01 -13.02
C LYS A 59 29.64 89.66 -13.36
N LEU A 60 30.33 88.55 -13.12
CA LEU A 60 29.75 87.20 -13.30
C LEU A 60 28.61 86.93 -12.31
N GLY A 61 28.75 87.42 -11.06
CA GLY A 61 27.73 87.26 -10.02
C GLY A 61 26.56 88.25 -10.10
N ALA A 62 26.65 89.32 -10.90
CA ALA A 62 25.65 90.38 -11.00
C ALA A 62 24.62 90.19 -12.13
N ILE A 63 24.57 89.02 -12.78
CA ILE A 63 23.48 88.69 -13.71
C ILE A 63 22.22 88.38 -12.90
N ALA A 64 21.43 89.40 -12.61
CA ALA A 64 20.08 89.24 -12.11
C ALA A 64 19.25 88.43 -13.13
N ALA A 65 18.45 87.48 -12.62
CA ALA A 65 17.53 86.70 -13.43
C ALA A 65 16.63 87.63 -14.28
N PRO A 66 16.39 87.32 -15.56
CA PRO A 66 15.57 88.17 -16.41
C PRO A 66 14.14 88.28 -15.86
N GLU A 67 13.59 89.50 -15.83
CA GLU A 67 12.19 89.76 -15.53
C GLU A 67 11.29 88.95 -16.48
N TRP A 68 10.35 88.17 -15.91
CA TRP A 68 9.47 87.26 -16.65
C TRP A 68 8.65 87.96 -17.75
N SER A 69 8.41 89.26 -17.61
CA SER A 69 7.72 90.10 -18.59
C SER A 69 8.49 90.35 -19.88
N ALA A 70 9.81 90.11 -19.90
CA ALA A 70 10.66 90.37 -21.07
C ALA A 70 10.83 89.16 -22.02
N ILE A 71 10.25 88.00 -21.67
CA ILE A 71 10.40 86.75 -22.43
C ILE A 71 9.28 86.62 -23.47
N VAL A 72 9.64 86.74 -24.75
CA VAL A 72 8.75 86.51 -25.90
C VAL A 72 8.75 85.01 -26.25
N ASN A 73 7.58 84.43 -26.56
CA ASN A 73 7.33 82.98 -26.80
C ASN A 73 7.38 82.07 -25.56
N LYS A 74 6.67 82.43 -24.48
CA LYS A 74 6.52 81.54 -23.31
C LYS A 74 5.42 80.46 -23.50
N PRO A 75 5.71 79.19 -23.19
CA PRO A 75 4.67 78.17 -22.97
C PRO A 75 3.84 78.50 -21.72
N ALA A 76 2.53 78.24 -21.78
CA ALA A 76 1.66 78.38 -20.62
C ALA A 76 1.95 77.26 -19.61
N VAL A 77 2.56 77.59 -18.46
CA VAL A 77 2.28 77.07 -17.12
C VAL A 77 3.30 77.66 -16.13
N ILE A 78 2.77 78.17 -15.02
CA ILE A 78 3.44 78.98 -14.01
C ILE A 78 4.33 78.12 -13.11
N ALA A 79 5.54 78.63 -12.89
CA ALA A 79 6.54 78.12 -11.96
C ALA A 79 6.26 78.54 -10.50
N ALA A 80 6.65 77.66 -9.57
CA ALA A 80 7.12 77.90 -8.21
C ALA A 80 6.26 78.78 -7.25
N GLY A 81 5.33 78.14 -6.56
CA GLY A 81 5.23 78.15 -5.08
C GLY A 81 5.09 79.48 -4.34
N SER A 82 3.85 79.90 -4.07
CA SER A 82 3.40 80.37 -2.74
C SER A 82 1.89 80.61 -2.75
N ASP A 83 1.18 79.80 -1.96
CA ASP A 83 -0.22 79.90 -1.54
C ASP A 83 -1.32 79.90 -2.62
N GLN A 84 -1.73 78.68 -3.03
CA GLN A 84 -2.92 78.48 -3.87
C GLN A 84 -4.22 78.99 -3.20
N ALA A 85 -4.28 79.07 -1.87
CA ALA A 85 -5.44 79.59 -1.16
C ALA A 85 -5.54 81.12 -1.27
N ALA A 86 -4.42 81.84 -1.20
CA ALA A 86 -4.38 83.29 -1.42
C ALA A 86 -4.70 83.69 -2.87
N ALA A 87 -4.23 82.92 -3.85
CA ALA A 87 -4.58 83.11 -5.26
C ALA A 87 -6.08 82.90 -5.48
N LYS A 88 -6.68 81.86 -4.88
CA LYS A 88 -8.11 81.57 -4.96
C LYS A 88 -8.97 82.66 -4.30
N ALA A 89 -8.55 83.19 -3.16
CA ALA A 89 -9.28 84.24 -2.44
C ALA A 89 -9.27 85.59 -3.17
N THR A 90 -8.17 85.93 -3.85
CA THR A 90 -8.03 87.21 -4.58
C THR A 90 -8.81 87.22 -5.90
N LEU A 91 -8.92 86.07 -6.56
CA LEU A 91 -9.60 85.95 -7.86
C LEU A 91 -11.12 85.87 -7.74
N GLY A 92 -11.68 85.62 -6.54
CA GLY A 92 -13.12 85.61 -6.30
C GLY A 92 -13.89 84.50 -7.05
N LEU A 93 -13.20 83.50 -7.60
CA LEU A 93 -13.79 82.47 -8.46
C LEU A 93 -14.60 81.45 -7.63
N ALA A 94 -15.89 81.34 -7.92
CA ALA A 94 -16.77 80.26 -7.51
C ALA A 94 -16.63 79.05 -8.45
N LYS A 95 -17.15 77.88 -8.05
CA LYS A 95 -17.12 76.66 -8.90
C LYS A 95 -17.75 76.91 -10.28
N VAL A 96 -18.74 77.80 -10.35
CA VAL A 96 -19.42 78.20 -11.60
C VAL A 96 -18.52 78.96 -12.58
N ASP A 97 -17.56 79.72 -12.08
CA ASP A 97 -16.71 80.58 -12.92
C ASP A 97 -15.69 79.78 -13.73
N VAL A 98 -15.48 78.51 -13.37
CA VAL A 98 -14.60 77.56 -14.06
C VAL A 98 -15.37 76.35 -14.61
N GLY A 99 -16.72 76.39 -14.63
CA GLY A 99 -17.57 75.33 -15.17
C GLY A 99 -17.54 74.01 -14.38
N LEU A 100 -17.19 74.07 -13.09
CA LEU A 100 -17.10 72.92 -12.18
C LEU A 100 -18.19 72.91 -11.10
N ASP A 101 -19.24 73.68 -11.31
CA ASP A 101 -20.41 73.85 -10.45
C ASP A 101 -21.19 72.53 -10.24
N ASN A 102 -21.13 71.62 -11.22
CA ASN A 102 -21.67 70.25 -11.10
C ASN A 102 -20.65 69.20 -10.63
N VAL A 103 -19.41 69.61 -10.31
CA VAL A 103 -18.37 68.72 -9.79
C VAL A 103 -18.27 68.88 -8.27
N ASP A 104 -18.97 68.00 -7.55
CA ASP A 104 -18.81 67.81 -6.10
C ASP A 104 -17.84 66.65 -5.86
N ASN A 105 -16.58 66.94 -5.52
CA ASN A 105 -15.57 65.92 -5.17
C ASN A 105 -15.50 65.69 -3.65
N THR A 106 -16.64 65.84 -2.97
CA THR A 106 -16.80 65.50 -1.56
C THR A 106 -17.85 64.41 -1.49
N SER A 107 -17.42 63.17 -1.39
CA SER A 107 -18.28 62.06 -0.99
C SER A 107 -18.66 62.27 0.48
N ASP A 108 -19.75 62.99 0.72
CA ASP A 108 -20.40 63.01 2.04
C ASP A 108 -21.43 61.87 2.13
N ALA A 109 -21.76 61.48 3.37
CA ALA A 109 -22.58 60.30 3.68
C ALA A 109 -24.00 60.30 3.07
N VAL A 110 -24.47 61.42 2.50
CA VAL A 110 -25.80 61.56 1.91
C VAL A 110 -25.76 61.51 0.38
N LYS A 111 -24.59 61.67 -0.25
CA LYS A 111 -24.44 61.77 -1.72
C LYS A 111 -23.67 60.60 -2.31
N ASN A 112 -24.21 59.39 -2.20
CA ASN A 112 -23.60 58.14 -2.68
C ASN A 112 -23.78 57.86 -4.20
N ALA A 113 -23.82 58.89 -5.05
CA ALA A 113 -24.05 58.66 -6.47
C ALA A 113 -23.29 59.65 -7.37
N ALA A 114 -22.03 59.33 -7.63
CA ALA A 114 -21.39 59.71 -8.88
C ALA A 114 -21.17 58.42 -9.69
N THR A 115 -21.97 58.21 -10.75
CA THR A 115 -21.81 57.06 -11.64
C THR A 115 -20.66 57.32 -12.60
N ALA A 116 -19.43 57.01 -12.18
CA ALA A 116 -18.28 56.99 -13.08
C ALA A 116 -18.04 55.56 -13.55
N THR A 117 -18.22 55.30 -14.85
CA THR A 117 -17.85 54.01 -15.44
C THR A 117 -16.33 53.90 -15.51
N LEU A 118 -15.75 53.09 -14.62
CA LEU A 118 -14.32 52.84 -14.57
C LEU A 118 -13.93 51.73 -15.54
N THR A 119 -13.67 52.07 -16.80
CA THR A 119 -13.08 51.10 -17.75
C THR A 119 -11.58 50.99 -17.49
N HIS A 120 -11.09 49.76 -17.29
CA HIS A 120 -9.67 49.40 -17.07
C HIS A 120 -9.08 49.73 -15.68
N LYS A 121 -9.86 49.62 -14.60
CA LYS A 121 -9.34 49.62 -13.22
C LYS A 121 -9.33 48.20 -12.65
N THR A 122 -8.24 47.81 -11.99
CA THR A 122 -8.18 46.58 -11.17
C THR A 122 -8.62 46.92 -9.75
N ILE A 123 -9.66 46.27 -9.25
CA ILE A 123 -10.08 46.38 -7.84
C ILE A 123 -9.33 45.29 -7.05
N SER A 124 -8.50 45.68 -6.09
CA SER A 124 -7.81 44.75 -5.19
C SER A 124 -8.70 44.41 -3.99
N GLY A 125 -8.94 43.12 -3.73
CA GLY A 125 -9.77 42.67 -2.60
C GLY A 125 -9.11 42.82 -1.22
N ALA A 126 -7.81 43.13 -1.15
CA ALA A 126 -7.08 43.23 0.12
C ALA A 126 -7.44 44.48 0.93
N ASP A 127 -7.82 45.59 0.27
CA ASP A 127 -7.96 46.91 0.89
C ASP A 127 -9.29 47.62 0.59
N ASN A 128 -10.30 46.90 0.09
CA ASN A 128 -11.61 47.47 -0.25
C ASN A 128 -12.75 46.84 0.57
N THR A 129 -13.63 47.66 1.13
CA THR A 129 -14.88 47.20 1.77
C THR A 129 -16.02 47.29 0.76
N LEU A 130 -16.29 46.21 0.03
CA LEU A 130 -17.43 46.13 -0.88
C LEU A 130 -18.68 45.66 -0.11
N THR A 131 -19.64 46.56 0.12
CA THR A 131 -20.92 46.26 0.80
C THR A 131 -22.09 46.36 -0.18
N ASN A 132 -23.20 45.65 0.08
CA ASN A 132 -24.43 45.67 -0.74
C ASN A 132 -24.28 45.19 -2.20
N ILE A 133 -23.38 44.24 -2.46
CA ILE A 133 -23.43 43.49 -3.72
C ILE A 133 -24.62 42.53 -3.63
N ALA A 134 -25.64 42.74 -4.47
CA ALA A 134 -26.78 41.82 -4.53
C ALA A 134 -26.28 40.44 -4.95
N VAL A 135 -26.63 39.38 -4.21
CA VAL A 135 -26.19 38.01 -4.51
C VAL A 135 -26.55 37.60 -5.94
N SER A 136 -27.65 38.12 -6.48
CA SER A 136 -28.07 37.94 -7.89
C SER A 136 -27.09 38.47 -8.94
N SER A 137 -26.13 39.30 -8.54
CA SER A 137 -25.08 39.85 -9.41
C SER A 137 -23.75 39.07 -9.33
N LEU A 138 -23.60 38.17 -8.35
CA LEU A 138 -22.61 37.10 -8.41
C LEU A 138 -23.27 35.95 -9.17
N ALA A 139 -22.61 35.41 -10.19
CA ALA A 139 -23.18 34.38 -11.07
C ALA A 139 -23.28 32.98 -10.39
N ALA A 140 -23.74 32.92 -9.14
CA ALA A 140 -24.09 31.70 -8.43
C ALA A 140 -25.08 32.02 -7.28
N SER A 141 -26.30 31.47 -7.35
CA SER A 141 -27.26 31.51 -6.24
C SER A 141 -26.94 30.44 -5.20
N GLY A 142 -26.72 30.83 -3.94
CA GLY A 142 -26.50 29.93 -2.78
C GLY A 142 -25.89 30.68 -1.59
N ILE A 143 -25.93 30.11 -0.39
CA ILE A 143 -25.28 30.67 0.81
C ILE A 143 -24.20 29.68 1.23
N ALA A 144 -22.97 30.16 1.43
CA ALA A 144 -21.92 29.33 2.03
C ALA A 144 -22.29 29.04 3.49
N ASP A 145 -22.31 27.77 3.87
CA ASP A 145 -22.49 27.33 5.25
C ASP A 145 -21.37 26.36 5.65
N GLY A 146 -21.46 25.77 6.85
CA GLY A 146 -20.46 24.81 7.34
C GLY A 146 -20.35 23.52 6.50
N THR A 147 -21.19 23.35 5.49
CA THR A 147 -21.31 22.15 4.64
C THR A 147 -21.30 22.46 3.14
N ALA A 148 -21.12 23.71 2.69
CA ALA A 148 -21.08 24.06 1.27
C ALA A 148 -20.20 25.28 0.96
N TYR A 149 -19.38 25.19 -0.09
CA TYR A 149 -18.53 26.26 -0.61
C TYR A 149 -18.69 26.41 -2.14
N LEU A 150 -18.43 27.61 -2.68
CA LEU A 150 -18.48 27.88 -4.11
C LEU A 150 -17.12 27.61 -4.75
N ARG A 151 -17.07 26.75 -5.77
CA ARG A 151 -15.84 26.46 -6.53
C ARG A 151 -15.52 27.58 -7.53
N GLY A 152 -14.26 27.65 -7.95
CA GLY A 152 -13.80 28.66 -8.93
C GLY A 152 -14.43 28.56 -10.33
N ASP A 153 -15.19 27.50 -10.60
CA ASP A 153 -15.98 27.29 -11.81
C ASP A 153 -17.45 27.74 -11.67
N GLY A 154 -17.82 28.37 -10.55
CA GLY A 154 -19.18 28.88 -10.30
C GLY A 154 -20.18 27.83 -9.82
N VAL A 155 -19.73 26.61 -9.47
CA VAL A 155 -20.59 25.53 -8.98
C VAL A 155 -20.45 25.39 -7.47
N TRP A 156 -21.57 25.32 -6.75
CA TRP A 156 -21.59 25.00 -5.32
C TRP A 156 -21.22 23.53 -5.07
N ALA A 157 -20.29 23.30 -4.16
CA ALA A 157 -19.85 21.98 -3.73
C ALA A 157 -19.96 21.86 -2.21
N THR A 158 -20.40 20.71 -1.74
CA THR A 158 -20.22 20.34 -0.32
C THR A 158 -18.76 19.92 -0.13
N PRO A 159 -18.06 20.29 0.97
CA PRO A 159 -16.86 19.58 1.36
C PRO A 159 -17.19 18.09 1.33
N ALA A 160 -16.34 17.29 0.67
CA ALA A 160 -16.48 15.85 0.80
C ALA A 160 -16.59 15.57 2.29
N VAL A 161 -17.72 14.98 2.72
CA VAL A 161 -17.84 14.45 4.07
C VAL A 161 -16.57 13.64 4.30
N ALA A 162 -15.93 13.81 5.46
CA ALA A 162 -14.80 12.99 5.88
C ALA A 162 -15.28 11.52 6.00
N GLY A 163 -15.40 10.89 4.85
CA GLY A 163 -16.11 9.66 4.54
C GLY A 163 -15.80 9.37 3.08
N GLY A 164 -14.54 8.98 2.84
CA GLY A 164 -14.00 8.65 1.52
C GLY A 164 -12.69 9.37 1.22
N ASN A 165 -11.58 8.70 1.53
CA ASN A 165 -10.26 8.80 0.88
C ASN A 165 -9.53 10.16 0.86
N GLY A 166 -8.47 10.28 1.67
CA GLY A 166 -7.45 11.31 1.48
C GLY A 166 -7.02 12.10 2.73
N GLY A 167 -7.35 11.63 3.93
CA GLY A 167 -6.69 12.14 5.14
C GLY A 167 -5.21 11.76 5.09
N GLY A 168 -4.34 12.72 4.76
CA GLY A 168 -2.91 12.53 4.87
C GLY A 168 -2.57 12.13 6.30
N SER A 169 -2.04 10.92 6.47
CA SER A 169 -1.39 10.54 7.71
C SER A 169 -0.26 11.52 7.97
N LEU A 170 -0.09 11.89 9.24
CA LEU A 170 0.95 12.81 9.71
C LEU A 170 2.39 12.35 9.40
N SER A 171 2.57 11.22 8.71
CA SER A 171 3.87 10.67 8.33
C SER A 171 3.82 9.67 7.15
N GLY A 172 2.81 9.73 6.26
CA GLY A 172 2.72 8.82 5.12
C GLY A 172 2.32 7.37 5.46
N PHE A 173 1.82 7.10 6.68
CA PHE A 173 1.23 5.79 7.01
C PHE A 173 -0.20 5.63 6.45
N PRO A 174 -0.65 4.43 6.10
CA PRO A 174 -2.07 4.21 5.80
C PRO A 174 -2.95 4.56 7.01
N LEU A 175 -4.02 5.33 6.79
CA LEU A 175 -5.05 5.50 7.82
C LEU A 175 -5.89 4.23 7.97
N ARG A 176 -6.34 3.95 9.19
CA ARG A 176 -7.33 2.91 9.44
C ARG A 176 -8.62 3.23 8.69
N ARG A 177 -9.18 2.24 8.01
CA ARG A 177 -10.47 2.36 7.31
C ARG A 177 -11.65 2.22 8.27
N VAL A 178 -12.80 2.77 7.89
CA VAL A 178 -14.04 2.60 8.67
C VAL A 178 -14.37 1.12 8.76
N GLY A 179 -14.74 0.66 9.95
CA GLY A 179 -15.03 -0.76 10.19
C GLY A 179 -13.82 -1.69 10.14
N GLU A 180 -12.59 -1.18 9.98
CA GLU A 180 -11.43 -2.06 9.80
C GLU A 180 -11.19 -2.92 11.06
N VAL A 181 -11.30 -4.24 10.90
CA VAL A 181 -10.99 -5.24 11.92
C VAL A 181 -9.91 -6.16 11.40
N SER A 182 -8.76 -6.19 12.09
CA SER A 182 -7.67 -7.11 11.79
C SER A 182 -7.99 -8.52 12.28
N VAL A 183 -7.75 -9.49 11.41
CA VAL A 183 -7.86 -10.92 11.68
C VAL A 183 -6.53 -11.56 11.34
N ALA A 184 -5.96 -12.26 12.31
CA ALA A 184 -4.81 -13.14 12.10
C ALA A 184 -5.27 -14.57 12.35
N VAL A 185 -5.14 -15.41 11.34
CA VAL A 185 -5.43 -16.84 11.45
C VAL A 185 -4.10 -17.58 11.53
N SER A 186 -3.84 -18.19 12.68
CA SER A 186 -2.60 -18.91 12.94
C SER A 186 -2.84 -20.42 12.98
N GLN A 187 -1.94 -21.18 12.38
CA GLN A 187 -1.85 -22.64 12.50
C GLN A 187 -0.56 -22.95 13.25
N GLU A 188 -0.67 -23.50 14.46
CA GLU A 188 0.48 -23.93 15.26
C GLU A 188 0.70 -25.43 15.13
N ALA A 189 1.87 -25.80 14.58
CA ALA A 189 2.32 -27.18 14.44
C ALA A 189 1.31 -28.09 13.72
N ALA A 190 0.68 -27.59 12.66
CA ALA A 190 -0.26 -28.38 11.88
C ALA A 190 0.47 -29.47 11.09
N GLY A 191 -0.01 -30.70 11.15
CA GLY A 191 0.48 -31.77 10.29
C GLY A 191 -0.03 -31.57 8.86
N ILE A 192 0.87 -31.34 7.90
CA ILE A 192 0.50 -31.28 6.48
C ILE A 192 0.99 -32.55 5.76
N PHE A 193 0.03 -33.32 5.28
CA PHE A 193 0.29 -34.58 4.58
C PHE A 193 0.80 -34.33 3.17
N ALA A 194 1.80 -35.10 2.75
CA ALA A 194 2.18 -35.18 1.35
C ALA A 194 1.00 -35.70 0.52
N THR A 195 0.65 -35.01 -0.56
CA THR A 195 -0.50 -35.38 -1.42
C THR A 195 -0.39 -36.83 -1.91
N ALA A 196 0.81 -37.30 -2.21
CA ALA A 196 1.05 -38.67 -2.69
C ALA A 196 0.81 -39.77 -1.64
N THR A 197 0.87 -39.45 -0.35
CA THR A 197 0.76 -40.42 0.76
C THR A 197 -0.43 -40.14 1.69
N ALA A 198 -1.25 -39.14 1.38
CA ALA A 198 -2.43 -38.76 2.14
C ALA A 198 -3.45 -39.92 2.20
N PRO A 199 -3.84 -40.41 3.40
CA PRO A 199 -4.66 -41.62 3.57
C PRO A 199 -6.07 -41.65 2.93
N ALA A 200 -6.55 -40.54 2.34
CA ALA A 200 -7.93 -40.40 1.85
C ALA A 200 -8.08 -39.45 0.63
N GLY A 201 -7.06 -39.31 -0.22
CA GLY A 201 -7.09 -38.39 -1.38
C GLY A 201 -6.62 -36.97 -1.07
N THR A 202 -6.99 -35.99 -1.91
CA THR A 202 -6.48 -34.60 -1.83
C THR A 202 -6.83 -33.95 -0.49
N LYS A 203 -5.81 -33.64 0.30
CA LYS A 203 -5.89 -32.88 1.56
C LYS A 203 -5.22 -31.52 1.35
N THR A 204 -5.99 -30.45 1.41
CA THR A 204 -5.49 -29.08 1.28
C THR A 204 -5.65 -28.37 2.60
N LEU A 205 -4.55 -27.89 3.17
CA LEU A 205 -4.60 -27.03 4.35
C LEU A 205 -5.25 -25.70 3.94
N VAL A 206 -6.19 -25.21 4.73
CA VAL A 206 -6.81 -23.90 4.50
C VAL A 206 -6.28 -22.98 5.59
N LEU A 207 -5.38 -22.08 5.22
CA LEU A 207 -4.70 -21.19 6.16
C LEU A 207 -5.62 -20.06 6.63
N ALA A 208 -6.42 -19.51 5.72
CA ALA A 208 -7.45 -18.53 6.04
C ALA A 208 -8.61 -18.63 5.07
N GLU A 209 -9.80 -18.35 5.58
CA GLU A 209 -11.01 -18.22 4.80
C GLU A 209 -11.88 -17.12 5.42
N SER A 210 -12.48 -16.29 4.58
CA SER A 210 -13.41 -15.24 4.98
C SER A 210 -14.53 -15.17 3.95
N TRP A 211 -15.77 -14.96 4.41
CA TRP A 211 -16.96 -14.88 3.56
C TRP A 211 -17.90 -13.78 4.04
N ASP A 212 -18.77 -13.33 3.13
CA ASP A 212 -19.81 -12.31 3.34
C ASP A 212 -19.29 -10.93 3.78
N ARG A 213 -17.98 -10.69 3.72
CA ARG A 213 -17.37 -9.42 4.16
C ARG A 213 -16.25 -8.98 3.22
N PRO A 214 -16.18 -7.68 2.89
CA PRO A 214 -15.04 -7.15 2.16
C PRO A 214 -13.81 -7.05 3.06
N GLY A 215 -12.65 -7.08 2.44
CA GLY A 215 -11.40 -6.97 3.17
C GLY A 215 -10.16 -6.88 2.29
N VAL A 216 -8.99 -6.91 2.93
CA VAL A 216 -7.69 -6.91 2.29
C VAL A 216 -6.77 -7.89 3.01
N LEU A 217 -6.25 -8.89 2.30
CA LEU A 217 -5.16 -9.74 2.76
C LEU A 217 -3.87 -8.91 2.80
N LYS A 218 -3.20 -8.92 3.97
CA LYS A 218 -2.07 -8.03 4.30
C LYS A 218 -0.74 -8.76 4.37
N ARG A 219 -0.72 -9.96 4.95
CA ARG A 219 0.51 -10.71 5.20
C ARG A 219 0.24 -12.21 5.19
N ILE A 220 1.17 -12.95 4.62
CA ILE A 220 1.31 -14.38 4.84
C ILE A 220 2.70 -14.63 5.43
N TRP A 221 2.75 -15.47 6.46
CA TRP A 221 3.97 -16.01 7.05
C TRP A 221 3.84 -17.53 7.15
N ILE A 222 4.88 -18.27 6.77
CA ILE A 222 4.90 -19.74 6.84
C ILE A 222 6.27 -20.20 7.33
N ALA A 223 6.32 -21.23 8.16
CA ALA A 223 7.53 -21.93 8.56
C ALA A 223 7.36 -23.45 8.57
N SER A 224 8.44 -24.17 8.25
CA SER A 224 8.48 -25.63 8.23
C SER A 224 9.93 -26.13 8.27
N ASP A 225 10.13 -27.40 8.63
CA ASP A 225 11.43 -28.06 8.77
C ASP A 225 11.94 -28.74 7.50
N ASN A 226 11.11 -28.84 6.44
CA ASN A 226 11.46 -29.58 5.21
C ASN A 226 12.01 -28.64 4.12
N THR A 227 13.30 -28.32 4.22
CA THR A 227 14.02 -27.38 3.32
C THR A 227 15.31 -27.96 2.73
N ALA A 228 15.63 -29.22 3.04
CA ALA A 228 16.93 -29.82 2.70
C ALA A 228 17.13 -30.08 1.19
N ASP A 229 16.03 -30.17 0.44
CA ASP A 229 15.99 -30.40 -1.01
C ASP A 229 15.37 -29.18 -1.71
N THR A 230 15.74 -28.91 -2.97
CA THR A 230 15.09 -27.91 -3.83
C THR A 230 13.61 -28.22 -4.07
N ASN A 231 13.20 -29.48 -3.90
CA ASN A 231 11.79 -29.89 -3.88
C ASN A 231 11.20 -29.99 -2.47
N GLY A 232 11.86 -29.45 -1.45
CA GLY A 232 11.33 -29.35 -0.09
C GLY A 232 10.05 -28.52 -0.03
N PHE A 233 9.30 -28.66 1.06
CA PHE A 233 8.00 -28.01 1.22
C PHE A 233 8.11 -26.48 1.17
N MET A 234 9.09 -25.88 1.84
CA MET A 234 9.33 -24.43 1.77
C MET A 234 10.00 -23.97 0.47
N GLU A 235 10.37 -24.90 -0.40
CA GLU A 235 11.00 -24.63 -1.70
C GLU A 235 9.97 -24.84 -2.82
N GLN A 236 10.25 -25.71 -3.81
CA GLN A 236 9.33 -25.97 -4.93
C GLN A 236 8.23 -27.01 -4.62
N GLY A 237 8.31 -27.70 -3.48
CA GLY A 237 7.40 -28.79 -3.12
C GLY A 237 6.12 -28.37 -2.39
N GLY A 238 6.07 -27.15 -1.84
CA GLY A 238 4.85 -26.57 -1.28
C GLY A 238 4.19 -25.66 -2.31
N MET A 239 2.87 -25.76 -2.45
CA MET A 239 2.08 -24.90 -3.33
C MET A 239 1.15 -24.02 -2.51
N ILE A 240 1.06 -22.74 -2.89
CA ILE A 240 0.07 -21.81 -2.35
C ILE A 240 -0.93 -21.41 -3.43
N ARG A 241 -2.21 -21.38 -3.06
CA ARG A 241 -3.28 -20.83 -3.89
C ARG A 241 -4.07 -19.80 -3.12
N ILE A 242 -4.34 -18.65 -3.73
CA ILE A 242 -5.15 -17.59 -3.14
C ILE A 242 -6.31 -17.28 -4.07
N TYR A 243 -7.52 -17.38 -3.54
CA TYR A 243 -8.77 -17.06 -4.22
C TYR A 243 -9.38 -15.82 -3.57
N THR A 244 -9.81 -14.89 -4.41
CA THR A 244 -10.59 -13.71 -4.01
C THR A 244 -11.89 -13.75 -4.80
N ASP A 245 -13.01 -13.64 -4.09
CA ASP A 245 -14.35 -13.61 -4.70
C ASP A 245 -14.67 -14.85 -5.58
N ASP A 246 -14.08 -16.00 -5.20
CA ASP A 246 -14.24 -17.38 -5.73
C ASP A 246 -14.34 -17.45 -7.27
N THR A 247 -13.46 -16.72 -7.93
CA THR A 247 -13.22 -16.95 -9.36
C THR A 247 -12.74 -18.37 -9.60
N THR A 248 -13.14 -18.94 -10.73
CA THR A 248 -12.75 -20.30 -11.13
C THR A 248 -11.24 -20.52 -11.16
N ALA A 249 -10.47 -19.48 -11.48
CA ALA A 249 -9.01 -19.48 -11.39
C ALA A 249 -8.55 -18.73 -10.13
N PRO A 250 -7.55 -19.24 -9.40
CA PRO A 250 -6.97 -18.52 -8.29
C PRO A 250 -6.23 -17.26 -8.77
N ALA A 251 -6.26 -16.21 -7.96
CA ALA A 251 -5.52 -14.99 -8.21
C ALA A 251 -3.99 -15.16 -8.01
N VAL A 252 -3.59 -16.15 -7.20
CA VAL A 252 -2.20 -16.59 -7.03
C VAL A 252 -2.18 -18.12 -7.05
N SER A 253 -1.29 -18.73 -7.83
CA SER A 253 -1.04 -20.18 -7.82
C SER A 253 0.41 -20.45 -8.20
N MET A 254 1.26 -20.70 -7.22
CA MET A 254 2.70 -20.92 -7.42
C MET A 254 3.31 -21.68 -6.25
N SER A 255 4.58 -22.08 -6.38
CA SER A 255 5.31 -22.70 -5.27
C SER A 255 5.56 -21.71 -4.14
N LEU A 256 5.78 -22.22 -2.92
CA LEU A 256 6.18 -21.38 -1.78
C LEU A 256 7.52 -20.69 -2.05
N GLY A 257 8.47 -21.37 -2.69
CA GLY A 257 9.72 -20.81 -3.19
C GLY A 257 9.51 -19.54 -4.01
N ASP A 258 8.72 -19.64 -5.07
CA ASP A 258 8.45 -18.52 -5.96
C ASP A 258 7.61 -17.43 -5.27
N PHE A 259 6.61 -17.82 -4.48
CA PHE A 259 5.74 -16.88 -3.78
C PHE A 259 6.53 -15.99 -2.82
N PHE A 260 7.52 -16.53 -2.11
CA PHE A 260 8.40 -15.79 -1.21
C PHE A 260 9.69 -15.28 -1.88
N CYS A 261 9.76 -15.29 -3.22
CA CYS A 261 10.88 -14.75 -3.99
C CYS A 261 12.24 -15.38 -3.64
N MET A 262 12.26 -16.70 -3.43
CA MET A 262 13.44 -17.44 -2.96
C MET A 262 14.14 -18.17 -4.11
N ALA A 263 15.47 -18.08 -4.15
CA ALA A 263 16.28 -19.04 -4.89
C ALA A 263 16.11 -20.44 -4.29
N ASN A 264 16.45 -21.47 -5.06
CA ASN A 264 16.44 -22.83 -4.51
C ASN A 264 17.40 -22.89 -3.32
N ARG A 265 16.92 -23.33 -2.15
CA ARG A 265 17.72 -23.39 -0.92
C ARG A 265 18.34 -22.03 -0.55
N SER A 266 17.61 -20.95 -0.81
CA SER A 266 18.04 -19.58 -0.49
C SER A 266 18.49 -19.43 0.97
N ASP A 267 19.53 -18.64 1.21
CA ASP A 267 19.94 -18.21 2.54
C ASP A 267 19.07 -17.03 3.03
N VAL A 268 19.33 -16.56 4.25
CA VAL A 268 18.58 -15.48 4.90
C VAL A 268 18.64 -14.19 4.09
N PHE A 269 17.48 -13.57 3.90
CA PHE A 269 17.35 -12.21 3.38
C PHE A 269 16.06 -11.58 3.91
N ALA A 270 16.02 -10.26 4.01
CA ALA A 270 14.86 -9.56 4.52
C ALA A 270 14.70 -8.20 3.83
N THR A 271 13.46 -7.88 3.49
CA THR A 271 13.06 -6.58 2.95
C THR A 271 11.75 -6.15 3.61
N PRO A 272 11.31 -4.89 3.45
CA PRO A 272 9.98 -4.46 3.90
C PRO A 272 8.79 -5.26 3.31
N ARG A 273 8.99 -6.02 2.22
CA ARG A 273 7.89 -6.71 1.49
C ARG A 273 7.97 -8.22 1.53
N VAL A 274 9.17 -8.79 1.50
CA VAL A 274 9.41 -10.23 1.44
C VAL A 274 10.70 -10.60 2.15
N GLY A 275 10.78 -11.79 2.71
CA GLY A 275 12.02 -12.29 3.27
C GLY A 275 11.95 -13.74 3.73
N ARG A 276 13.12 -14.29 4.01
CA ARG A 276 13.36 -15.63 4.53
C ARG A 276 14.26 -15.57 5.75
N THR A 277 13.90 -16.32 6.78
CA THR A 277 14.75 -16.63 7.93
C THR A 277 15.06 -18.11 7.93
N SER A 278 16.26 -18.51 8.37
CA SER A 278 16.63 -19.90 8.55
C SER A 278 17.25 -20.10 9.93
N ARG A 279 16.93 -21.24 10.56
CA ARG A 279 17.49 -21.65 11.84
C ARG A 279 18.85 -22.34 11.70
N ASP A 280 19.01 -23.20 10.70
CA ASP A 280 20.19 -24.07 10.53
C ASP A 280 20.79 -23.97 9.11
N GLY A 281 20.73 -22.78 8.50
CA GLY A 281 21.21 -22.54 7.13
C GLY A 281 20.30 -23.13 6.05
N SER A 282 20.82 -23.32 4.84
CA SER A 282 20.03 -23.73 3.66
C SER A 282 19.52 -25.18 3.67
N GLY A 283 19.59 -25.88 4.81
CA GLY A 283 19.19 -27.29 4.96
C GLY A 283 18.41 -27.63 6.24
N GLY A 284 18.01 -26.63 7.04
CA GLY A 284 17.15 -26.84 8.22
C GLY A 284 15.95 -25.90 8.23
N GLY A 285 15.20 -25.90 9.33
CA GLY A 285 13.91 -25.22 9.38
C GLY A 285 13.98 -23.75 8.97
N SER A 286 13.07 -23.37 8.06
CA SER A 286 13.00 -22.01 7.52
C SER A 286 11.61 -21.42 7.75
N ALA A 287 11.57 -20.10 7.76
CA ALA A 287 10.34 -19.35 7.71
C ALA A 287 10.46 -18.25 6.65
N ALA A 288 9.35 -17.89 6.05
CA ALA A 288 9.28 -16.81 5.08
C ALA A 288 8.04 -15.97 5.30
N TYR A 289 8.11 -14.70 4.88
CA TYR A 289 6.99 -13.79 4.92
C TYR A 289 6.86 -13.03 3.60
N ARG A 290 5.62 -12.67 3.28
CA ARG A 290 5.30 -11.71 2.22
C ARG A 290 4.17 -10.79 2.67
N TYR A 291 4.39 -9.49 2.54
CA TYR A 291 3.38 -8.46 2.69
C TYR A 291 2.71 -8.19 1.35
N LEU A 292 1.39 -8.11 1.36
CA LEU A 292 0.55 -7.94 0.18
C LEU A 292 -0.47 -6.81 0.42
N HIS A 293 -1.03 -6.31 -0.65
CA HIS A 293 -2.30 -5.58 -0.62
C HIS A 293 -3.24 -6.29 -1.58
N MET A 294 -3.98 -7.27 -1.08
CA MET A 294 -4.84 -8.10 -1.92
C MET A 294 -6.30 -7.98 -1.46
N PRO A 295 -7.07 -7.06 -2.07
CA PRO A 295 -8.48 -6.86 -1.75
C PRO A 295 -9.37 -8.02 -2.17
N PHE A 296 -10.50 -8.14 -1.47
CA PHE A 296 -11.61 -9.01 -1.83
C PHE A 296 -12.94 -8.36 -1.43
N GLN A 297 -13.97 -8.55 -2.23
CA GLN A 297 -15.29 -7.95 -2.01
C GLN A 297 -16.12 -8.70 -0.97
N LYS A 298 -16.07 -10.02 -1.01
CA LYS A 298 -16.91 -10.91 -0.21
C LYS A 298 -16.21 -12.17 0.23
N TYR A 299 -15.18 -12.61 -0.48
CA TYR A 299 -14.58 -13.91 -0.20
C TYR A 299 -13.06 -13.90 -0.34
N LEU A 300 -12.38 -14.48 0.65
CA LEU A 300 -10.95 -14.75 0.64
C LEU A 300 -10.74 -16.22 1.00
N ARG A 301 -9.85 -16.89 0.28
CA ARG A 301 -9.37 -18.21 0.67
C ARG A 301 -7.89 -18.39 0.35
N VAL A 302 -7.12 -18.81 1.35
CA VAL A 302 -5.68 -19.12 1.24
C VAL A 302 -5.49 -20.61 1.49
N GLU A 303 -5.05 -21.32 0.46
CA GLU A 303 -4.80 -22.75 0.49
C GLU A 303 -3.31 -23.06 0.39
N VAL A 304 -2.88 -24.08 1.13
CA VAL A 304 -1.52 -24.61 1.06
C VAL A 304 -1.58 -26.13 0.86
N GLU A 305 -0.76 -26.62 -0.07
CA GLU A 305 -0.67 -28.03 -0.41
C GLU A 305 0.79 -28.51 -0.37
N ASN A 306 1.01 -29.71 0.18
CA ASN A 306 2.33 -30.33 0.24
C ASN A 306 2.45 -31.38 -0.89
N LEU A 307 3.15 -31.02 -1.96
CA LEU A 307 3.42 -31.90 -3.11
C LEU A 307 4.70 -32.73 -2.95
N THR A 308 5.37 -32.65 -1.79
CA THR A 308 6.54 -33.50 -1.52
C THR A 308 6.13 -34.96 -1.31
N SER A 309 7.11 -35.85 -1.14
CA SER A 309 6.89 -37.27 -0.84
C SER A 309 6.73 -37.55 0.66
N THR A 310 6.98 -36.56 1.53
CA THR A 310 6.98 -36.73 2.98
C THR A 310 6.08 -35.72 3.67
N ASN A 311 5.45 -36.15 4.77
CA ASN A 311 4.72 -35.24 5.63
C ASN A 311 5.70 -34.26 6.30
N THR A 312 5.23 -33.06 6.62
CA THR A 312 6.02 -32.08 7.38
C THR A 312 5.12 -31.36 8.39
N VAL A 313 5.77 -30.69 9.34
CA VAL A 313 5.10 -29.79 10.28
C VAL A 313 5.00 -28.41 9.66
N PHE A 314 3.81 -27.83 9.72
CA PHE A 314 3.49 -26.52 9.21
C PHE A 314 3.20 -25.56 10.36
N TYR A 315 3.85 -24.40 10.31
CA TYR A 315 3.44 -23.22 11.05
C TYR A 315 3.07 -22.16 10.03
N GLY A 316 1.97 -21.46 10.25
CA GLY A 316 1.60 -20.40 9.32
C GLY A 316 0.64 -19.40 9.90
N GLU A 317 0.62 -18.24 9.27
CA GLU A 317 -0.31 -17.18 9.56
C GLU A 317 -0.72 -16.48 8.27
N ALA A 318 -2.02 -16.28 8.09
CA ALA A 318 -2.56 -15.32 7.13
C ALA A 318 -3.28 -14.21 7.89
N SER A 319 -2.77 -12.99 7.72
CA SER A 319 -3.30 -11.78 8.33
C SER A 319 -4.04 -10.95 7.28
N TYR A 320 -5.31 -10.68 7.54
CA TYR A 320 -6.17 -9.85 6.70
C TYR A 320 -6.94 -8.85 7.55
N ALA A 321 -7.51 -7.83 6.92
CA ALA A 321 -8.44 -6.92 7.57
C ALA A 321 -9.79 -7.01 6.88
N THR A 322 -10.87 -7.09 7.64
CA THR A 322 -12.24 -6.88 7.13
C THR A 322 -12.60 -5.40 7.24
N ILE A 323 -13.44 -4.89 6.34
CA ILE A 323 -13.94 -3.52 6.33
C ILE A 323 -15.47 -3.53 6.19
N ASP A 324 -16.13 -2.40 6.45
CA ASP A 324 -17.60 -2.33 6.34
C ASP A 324 -18.06 -2.29 4.88
N SER A 325 -17.35 -1.54 4.02
CA SER A 325 -17.70 -1.33 2.62
C SER A 325 -16.49 -1.48 1.71
N PHE A 326 -16.64 -2.25 0.63
CA PHE A 326 -15.60 -2.37 -0.40
C PHE A 326 -15.33 -1.04 -1.12
N ALA A 327 -16.34 -0.18 -1.23
CA ALA A 327 -16.21 1.14 -1.85
C ALA A 327 -15.23 2.07 -1.09
N ASP A 328 -14.93 1.76 0.18
CA ASP A 328 -13.96 2.52 0.98
C ASP A 328 -12.51 2.34 0.49
N LEU A 329 -12.26 1.39 -0.42
CA LEU A 329 -10.97 1.25 -1.10
C LEU A 329 -10.74 2.30 -2.20
N GLY A 330 -11.80 2.94 -2.69
CA GLY A 330 -11.74 3.88 -3.82
C GLY A 330 -12.00 3.21 -5.17
N SER A 331 -11.33 3.70 -6.21
CA SER A 331 -11.55 3.27 -7.60
C SER A 331 -10.33 2.62 -8.26
N GLN A 332 -9.26 2.38 -7.49
CA GLN A 332 -8.02 1.79 -7.97
C GLN A 332 -7.59 0.66 -7.05
N GLN A 333 -6.75 -0.25 -7.57
CA GLN A 333 -6.25 -1.40 -6.80
C GLN A 333 -7.39 -2.19 -6.14
N LEU A 334 -8.43 -2.51 -6.90
CA LEU A 334 -9.61 -3.25 -6.45
C LEU A 334 -9.46 -4.77 -6.58
N ALA A 335 -8.45 -5.26 -7.29
CA ALA A 335 -8.07 -6.66 -7.27
C ALA A 335 -6.55 -6.79 -7.36
N TYR A 336 -6.04 -7.96 -7.01
CA TYR A 336 -4.62 -8.28 -7.12
C TYR A 336 -4.43 -9.70 -7.62
N SER A 337 -3.48 -9.91 -8.54
CA SER A 337 -3.11 -11.24 -9.02
C SER A 337 -1.61 -11.29 -9.29
N ILE A 338 -1.00 -12.47 -9.11
CA ILE A 338 0.35 -12.73 -9.57
C ILE A 338 0.24 -13.51 -10.87
N LYS A 339 0.67 -12.89 -11.98
CA LYS A 339 0.66 -13.47 -13.33
C LYS A 339 2.06 -13.92 -13.69
N GLY A 340 2.21 -15.08 -14.32
CA GLY A 340 3.51 -15.61 -14.63
C GLY A 340 3.51 -17.11 -14.86
N LEU A 341 4.70 -17.65 -15.01
CA LEU A 341 4.92 -19.07 -15.24
C LEU A 341 6.31 -19.50 -14.80
N ARG A 342 6.43 -20.81 -14.63
CA ARG A 342 7.70 -21.54 -14.51
C ARG A 342 7.86 -22.46 -15.72
N VAL A 343 9.01 -22.40 -16.37
CA VAL A 343 9.40 -23.19 -17.54
C VAL A 343 10.69 -23.92 -17.23
N VAL A 344 10.66 -25.24 -17.17
CA VAL A 344 11.82 -26.06 -16.73
C VAL A 344 12.90 -26.16 -17.81
N ASN A 345 12.53 -26.06 -19.09
CA ASN A 345 13.44 -26.23 -20.23
C ASN A 345 13.33 -25.03 -21.19
N GLN A 346 13.55 -23.81 -20.69
CA GLN A 346 13.50 -22.61 -21.52
C GLN A 346 14.76 -22.56 -22.41
N ALA A 347 14.58 -22.36 -23.71
CA ALA A 347 15.70 -22.09 -24.60
C ALA A 347 16.28 -20.69 -24.29
N PRO A 348 17.61 -20.54 -24.13
CA PRO A 348 18.22 -19.24 -24.00
C PRO A 348 17.90 -18.34 -25.19
N LYS A 349 17.92 -17.02 -24.95
CA LYS A 349 17.75 -15.96 -25.96
C LYS A 349 16.39 -15.99 -26.68
N GLU A 350 15.46 -16.80 -26.19
CA GLU A 350 14.04 -16.80 -26.58
C GLU A 350 13.23 -16.04 -25.51
N PRO A 351 12.28 -15.20 -25.91
CA PRO A 351 11.49 -14.40 -24.99
C PRO A 351 10.48 -15.27 -24.23
N VAL A 352 10.30 -14.96 -22.95
CA VAL A 352 9.22 -15.48 -22.12
C VAL A 352 8.23 -14.36 -21.84
N THR A 353 7.01 -14.50 -22.34
CA THR A 353 5.91 -13.59 -21.99
C THR A 353 5.37 -13.97 -20.62
N LEU A 354 5.63 -13.16 -19.60
CA LEU A 354 5.21 -13.40 -18.22
C LEU A 354 3.72 -13.13 -18.03
N CYS A 355 3.24 -12.06 -18.67
CA CYS A 355 1.84 -11.72 -18.72
C CYS A 355 1.51 -10.91 -19.98
N ASP A 356 0.28 -11.02 -20.45
CA ASP A 356 -0.28 -10.33 -21.62
C ASP A 356 -1.81 -10.31 -21.43
N PHE A 357 -2.38 -9.20 -20.96
CA PHE A 357 -3.81 -9.09 -20.69
C PHE A 357 -4.34 -7.66 -20.73
N ASP A 358 -5.63 -7.53 -21.04
CA ASP A 358 -6.38 -6.27 -21.03
C ASP A 358 -6.81 -5.86 -19.61
N GLY A 359 -6.92 -4.56 -19.39
CA GLY A 359 -7.42 -3.96 -18.15
C GLY A 359 -6.73 -2.64 -17.82
N SER A 360 -7.02 -2.10 -16.64
CA SER A 360 -6.30 -0.96 -16.07
C SER A 360 -5.78 -1.30 -14.68
N GLY A 361 -4.68 -0.66 -14.27
CA GLY A 361 -4.13 -0.82 -12.94
C GLY A 361 -2.64 -0.49 -12.87
N GLN A 362 -1.93 -1.25 -12.05
CA GLN A 362 -0.54 -0.97 -11.67
C GLN A 362 0.27 -2.26 -11.49
N VAL A 363 1.50 -2.26 -11.97
CA VAL A 363 2.48 -3.30 -11.64
C VAL A 363 2.98 -3.11 -10.20
N GLU A 364 2.87 -4.14 -9.36
CA GLU A 364 3.31 -4.13 -7.96
C GLU A 364 4.73 -4.68 -7.82
N SER A 365 4.98 -5.84 -8.42
CA SER A 365 6.28 -6.51 -8.34
C SER A 365 6.62 -7.25 -9.61
N LEU A 366 7.91 -7.49 -9.79
CA LEU A 366 8.47 -8.44 -10.72
C LEU A 366 9.38 -9.38 -9.94
N TYR A 367 9.25 -10.68 -10.16
CA TYR A 367 10.14 -11.71 -9.65
C TYR A 367 10.58 -12.59 -10.82
N LEU A 368 11.90 -12.79 -10.95
CA LEU A 368 12.49 -13.65 -11.96
C LEU A 368 13.52 -14.57 -11.30
N SER A 369 13.55 -15.83 -11.71
CA SER A 369 14.53 -16.80 -11.24
C SER A 369 15.06 -17.67 -12.35
N PHE A 370 16.32 -18.06 -12.20
CA PHE A 370 17.03 -18.99 -13.06
C PHE A 370 17.63 -20.10 -12.21
N ALA A 371 17.47 -21.34 -12.66
CA ALA A 371 18.23 -22.48 -12.15
C ALA A 371 18.68 -23.34 -13.35
N GLY A 372 19.95 -23.75 -13.37
CA GLY A 372 20.52 -24.49 -14.52
C GLY A 372 21.28 -25.74 -14.08
N PRO A 373 21.37 -26.78 -14.93
CA PRO A 373 22.22 -27.95 -14.67
C PRO A 373 23.71 -27.61 -14.77
N ASP A 374 24.07 -26.63 -15.60
CA ASP A 374 25.45 -26.19 -15.80
C ASP A 374 25.69 -24.89 -15.02
N LEU A 375 26.44 -25.01 -13.93
CA LEU A 375 26.80 -23.90 -13.04
C LEU A 375 27.72 -22.91 -13.78
N GLY A 376 27.41 -21.60 -13.81
CA GLY A 376 28.39 -20.59 -14.27
C GLY A 376 28.00 -19.65 -15.41
N ASP A 377 26.76 -19.69 -15.90
CA ASP A 377 26.35 -18.99 -17.11
C ASP A 377 25.75 -17.59 -16.87
N ASN A 378 26.62 -16.61 -16.58
CA ASN A 378 26.21 -15.21 -16.39
C ASN A 378 25.53 -14.62 -17.63
N GLY A 379 25.71 -15.21 -18.81
CA GLY A 379 25.13 -14.70 -20.06
C GLY A 379 23.59 -14.69 -20.05
N VAL A 380 22.95 -15.44 -19.15
CA VAL A 380 21.49 -15.35 -18.96
C VAL A 380 21.03 -13.98 -18.46
N LEU A 381 21.93 -13.22 -17.83
CA LEU A 381 21.64 -11.88 -17.30
C LEU A 381 21.77 -10.77 -18.35
N ASP A 382 22.38 -11.03 -19.49
CA ASP A 382 22.43 -10.02 -20.56
C ASP A 382 21.05 -9.77 -21.21
N GLY A 383 20.03 -10.57 -20.89
CA GLY A 383 18.71 -10.46 -21.48
C GLY A 383 17.84 -9.39 -20.83
N ASN A 384 17.15 -8.59 -21.63
CA ASN A 384 16.34 -7.47 -21.12
C ASN A 384 15.03 -7.95 -20.48
N VAL A 385 14.44 -7.07 -19.67
CA VAL A 385 13.02 -7.10 -19.33
C VAL A 385 12.35 -5.96 -20.08
N GLU A 386 11.23 -6.27 -20.73
CA GLU A 386 10.48 -5.36 -21.59
C GLU A 386 9.03 -5.28 -21.08
N ILE A 387 8.52 -4.06 -20.90
CA ILE A 387 7.15 -3.80 -20.49
C ILE A 387 6.48 -2.90 -21.54
N PHE A 388 5.43 -3.43 -22.13
CA PHE A 388 4.58 -2.79 -23.13
C PHE A 388 3.31 -2.32 -22.43
N ILE A 389 3.00 -1.03 -22.54
CA ILE A 389 1.89 -0.40 -21.83
C ILE A 389 0.83 -0.02 -22.86
N ASP A 390 -0.44 -0.26 -22.55
CA ASP A 390 -1.59 0.18 -23.34
C ASP A 390 -1.57 -0.22 -24.82
N GLY A 391 -1.04 -1.42 -25.11
CA GLY A 391 -1.02 -2.02 -26.44
C GLY A 391 0.03 -1.42 -27.38
N GLU A 392 1.04 -0.74 -26.83
CA GLU A 392 2.15 -0.18 -27.60
C GLU A 392 2.90 -1.23 -28.43
N LEU A 393 3.38 -0.82 -29.60
CA LEU A 393 4.15 -1.69 -30.51
C LEU A 393 5.58 -1.95 -30.00
N MET A 394 6.16 -0.99 -29.27
CA MET A 394 7.51 -1.05 -28.70
C MET A 394 7.39 -0.90 -27.18
N PRO A 395 8.27 -1.53 -26.38
CA PRO A 395 8.18 -1.42 -24.93
C PRO A 395 8.52 0.00 -24.49
N SER A 396 7.64 0.63 -23.70
CA SER A 396 7.91 1.93 -23.07
C SER A 396 8.91 1.83 -21.91
N TRP A 397 9.02 0.66 -21.29
CA TRP A 397 10.02 0.39 -20.29
C TRP A 397 10.84 -0.82 -20.71
N VAL A 398 12.15 -0.62 -20.81
CA VAL A 398 13.10 -1.66 -21.17
C VAL A 398 14.33 -1.52 -20.28
N SER A 399 14.77 -2.61 -19.66
CA SER A 399 16.04 -2.64 -18.94
C SER A 399 17.20 -2.76 -19.93
N SER A 400 18.42 -2.40 -19.52
CA SER A 400 19.64 -2.62 -20.33
C SER A 400 20.25 -4.02 -20.17
N GLY A 401 19.74 -4.79 -19.20
CA GLY A 401 20.11 -6.14 -18.85
C GLY A 401 19.15 -6.66 -17.79
N MET A 402 19.21 -7.94 -17.48
CA MET A 402 18.34 -8.59 -16.48
C MET A 402 18.68 -8.08 -15.09
N GLU A 403 19.96 -8.03 -14.75
CA GLU A 403 20.45 -7.53 -13.47
C GLU A 403 20.15 -6.02 -13.35
N ASP A 404 20.24 -5.28 -14.46
CA ASP A 404 19.92 -3.86 -14.45
C ASP A 404 18.43 -3.62 -14.10
N ALA A 405 17.54 -4.53 -14.51
CA ALA A 405 16.11 -4.47 -14.20
C ALA A 405 15.81 -4.52 -12.69
N PHE A 406 16.71 -5.07 -11.87
CA PHE A 406 16.54 -5.13 -10.41
C PHE A 406 17.56 -4.29 -9.62
N ASN A 407 18.03 -3.18 -10.22
CA ASN A 407 18.95 -2.19 -9.64
C ASN A 407 20.37 -2.71 -9.33
N GLY A 408 20.85 -3.60 -10.18
CA GLY A 408 22.19 -4.12 -10.12
C GLY A 408 23.11 -3.47 -11.13
N GLY A 409 24.09 -4.27 -11.55
CA GLY A 409 24.97 -3.98 -12.65
C GLY A 409 26.17 -4.91 -12.62
N TRP A 410 26.78 -5.15 -13.77
CA TRP A 410 27.92 -6.06 -13.91
C TRP A 410 27.62 -7.44 -13.33
N TYR A 411 26.46 -8.01 -13.70
CA TYR A 411 26.01 -9.34 -13.26
C TYR A 411 25.74 -9.48 -11.75
N ASN A 412 25.64 -8.38 -10.99
CA ASN A 412 25.44 -8.43 -9.55
C ASN A 412 24.32 -7.54 -9.03
N MET A 413 23.65 -8.00 -7.96
CA MET A 413 22.53 -7.37 -7.26
C MET A 413 22.78 -7.37 -5.75
N PRO A 414 22.26 -6.39 -5.00
CA PRO A 414 22.27 -6.45 -3.54
C PRO A 414 21.41 -7.61 -3.03
N VAL A 415 21.99 -8.46 -2.18
CA VAL A 415 21.25 -9.47 -1.41
C VAL A 415 20.36 -8.76 -0.40
N GLY A 416 19.05 -9.05 -0.41
CA GLY A 416 18.09 -8.36 0.48
C GLY A 416 17.88 -6.88 0.14
N GLY A 417 18.19 -6.46 -1.10
CA GLY A 417 17.99 -5.07 -1.53
C GLY A 417 16.52 -4.65 -1.57
N TYR A 418 16.26 -3.36 -1.40
CA TYR A 418 14.93 -2.75 -1.52
C TYR A 418 15.05 -1.37 -2.19
N PRO A 419 14.19 -1.02 -3.17
CA PRO A 419 13.00 -1.75 -3.64
C PRO A 419 13.29 -2.95 -4.56
N ALA A 420 14.56 -3.20 -4.90
CA ALA A 420 14.95 -4.32 -5.77
C ALA A 420 16.25 -4.98 -5.29
N GLY A 421 16.42 -6.26 -5.62
CA GLY A 421 17.61 -7.03 -5.25
C GLY A 421 17.47 -8.52 -5.57
N ARG A 422 18.28 -9.33 -4.89
CA ARG A 422 18.25 -10.80 -4.98
C ARG A 422 18.07 -11.48 -3.62
N SER A 423 17.62 -12.72 -3.63
CA SER A 423 17.49 -13.56 -2.43
C SER A 423 18.86 -14.04 -1.90
N GLY A 424 18.92 -14.55 -0.66
CA GLY A 424 20.18 -15.04 -0.05
C GLY A 424 20.73 -16.28 -0.75
N ASP A 425 22.06 -16.44 -0.79
CA ASP A 425 22.81 -17.53 -1.47
C ASP A 425 22.38 -17.78 -2.92
N SER A 426 21.80 -16.77 -3.56
CA SER A 426 21.70 -16.76 -5.01
C SER A 426 23.10 -16.59 -5.61
N SER A 427 23.42 -17.30 -6.69
CA SER A 427 24.70 -17.12 -7.37
C SER A 427 24.60 -15.99 -8.39
N GLU A 428 25.62 -15.14 -8.45
CA GLU A 428 25.80 -14.13 -9.53
C GLU A 428 26.07 -14.80 -10.89
N THR A 429 26.16 -16.13 -10.89
CA THR A 429 26.51 -16.94 -12.05
C THR A 429 25.31 -17.47 -12.85
N GLY A 430 24.09 -17.05 -12.53
CA GLY A 430 22.87 -17.56 -13.18
C GLY A 430 22.52 -19.02 -12.85
N ALA A 431 23.35 -19.72 -12.06
CA ALA A 431 23.18 -21.13 -11.73
C ALA A 431 22.02 -21.38 -10.76
N ASN A 432 21.81 -20.46 -9.82
CA ASN A 432 20.70 -20.46 -8.87
C ASN A 432 20.45 -19.01 -8.46
N LEU A 433 19.62 -18.30 -9.21
CA LEU A 433 19.38 -16.88 -9.00
C LEU A 433 17.89 -16.60 -8.87
N ALA A 434 17.52 -15.76 -7.92
CA ALA A 434 16.16 -15.26 -7.75
C ALA A 434 16.25 -13.78 -7.41
N MET A 435 15.65 -12.98 -8.29
CA MET A 435 15.64 -11.53 -8.26
C MET A 435 14.21 -11.03 -8.10
N TYR A 436 14.05 -9.90 -7.43
CA TYR A 436 12.76 -9.27 -7.22
C TYR A 436 12.89 -7.75 -7.24
N ARG A 437 11.83 -7.07 -7.69
CA ARG A 437 11.67 -5.61 -7.68
C ARG A 437 10.23 -5.27 -7.34
N PHE A 438 10.04 -4.27 -6.50
CA PHE A 438 8.74 -3.71 -6.15
C PHE A 438 8.60 -2.31 -6.74
N PHE A 439 7.61 -2.09 -7.60
CA PHE A 439 7.34 -0.81 -8.26
C PHE A 439 6.43 0.07 -7.38
N LEU A 440 6.89 0.34 -6.16
CA LEU A 440 6.16 1.14 -5.17
C LEU A 440 6.61 2.60 -5.18
N ASP A 441 7.93 2.83 -5.28
CA ASP A 441 8.52 4.17 -5.32
C ASP A 441 8.54 4.75 -6.76
N ASP A 442 8.45 3.88 -7.77
CA ASP A 442 8.46 4.18 -9.20
C ASP A 442 7.37 3.38 -9.95
N PRO A 443 6.09 3.61 -9.63
CA PRO A 443 4.99 2.78 -10.11
C PRO A 443 4.83 2.83 -11.63
N ILE A 444 4.52 1.66 -12.22
CA ILE A 444 4.16 1.52 -13.63
C ILE A 444 2.65 1.29 -13.72
N PHE A 445 1.94 2.26 -14.29
CA PHE A 445 0.49 2.22 -14.51
C PHE A 445 0.14 1.85 -15.94
N PHE A 446 -1.04 1.28 -16.13
CA PHE A 446 -1.63 0.99 -17.44
C PHE A 446 -3.14 1.22 -17.40
N SER A 447 -3.73 1.60 -18.52
CA SER A 447 -5.14 1.97 -18.67
C SER A 447 -5.95 1.02 -19.55
N SER A 448 -5.31 0.26 -20.44
CA SER A 448 -6.01 -0.66 -21.34
C SER A 448 -5.37 -2.04 -21.46
N HIS A 449 -4.05 -2.15 -21.36
CA HIS A 449 -3.34 -3.41 -21.57
C HIS A 449 -1.95 -3.39 -20.93
N ILE A 450 -1.48 -4.54 -20.48
CA ILE A 450 -0.11 -4.71 -20.00
C ILE A 450 0.46 -6.01 -20.53
N LYS A 451 1.69 -5.93 -21.05
CA LYS A 451 2.48 -7.09 -21.43
C LYS A 451 3.89 -6.96 -20.90
N ILE A 452 4.37 -8.03 -20.26
CA ILE A 452 5.72 -8.12 -19.70
C ILE A 452 6.43 -9.31 -20.32
N VAL A 453 7.59 -9.04 -20.91
CA VAL A 453 8.45 -10.03 -21.56
C VAL A 453 9.82 -10.01 -20.89
N ALA A 454 10.39 -11.17 -20.66
CA ALA A 454 11.74 -11.31 -20.12
C ALA A 454 12.57 -12.25 -21.01
N TRP A 455 13.85 -11.92 -21.15
CA TRP A 455 14.78 -12.65 -22.01
C TRP A 455 15.87 -13.32 -21.17
N ALA A 456 16.20 -14.58 -21.45
CA ALA A 456 17.33 -15.26 -20.83
C ALA A 456 18.58 -15.11 -21.73
N GLY A 457 19.28 -13.99 -21.60
CA GLY A 457 20.40 -13.60 -22.47
C GLY A 457 19.99 -12.91 -23.77
N GLN A 458 20.95 -12.28 -24.44
CA GLN A 458 20.75 -11.44 -25.62
C GLN A 458 21.23 -12.11 -26.91
N SER A 459 20.52 -11.95 -28.04
CA SER A 459 20.88 -12.60 -29.31
C SER A 459 22.27 -12.19 -29.84
N HIS A 460 22.73 -10.97 -29.57
CA HIS A 460 23.96 -10.40 -30.12
C HIS A 460 25.11 -10.26 -29.10
N GLU A 461 24.89 -10.65 -27.84
CA GLU A 461 25.84 -10.49 -26.74
C GLU A 461 25.88 -11.75 -25.88
N GLY A 462 27.00 -11.98 -25.19
CA GLY A 462 27.19 -13.11 -24.27
C GLY A 462 27.12 -14.50 -24.92
N SER A 463 28.01 -15.41 -24.55
CA SER A 463 27.77 -16.83 -24.80
C SER A 463 26.93 -17.38 -23.66
N VAL A 464 25.70 -17.83 -23.95
CA VAL A 464 24.95 -18.71 -23.03
C VAL A 464 25.37 -20.13 -23.37
N ALA A 465 26.15 -20.75 -22.49
CA ALA A 465 26.68 -22.10 -22.63
C ALA A 465 25.61 -23.19 -22.44
N SER A 466 24.63 -22.96 -21.55
CA SER A 466 23.54 -23.91 -21.33
C SER A 466 22.61 -23.99 -22.55
N SER A 467 22.18 -25.20 -22.93
CA SER A 467 21.19 -25.38 -24.00
C SER A 467 19.75 -25.12 -23.54
N THR A 468 19.51 -25.19 -22.23
CA THR A 468 18.22 -24.88 -21.58
C THR A 468 18.44 -24.29 -20.20
N VAL A 469 17.50 -23.47 -19.74
CA VAL A 469 17.49 -22.85 -18.41
C VAL A 469 16.15 -23.14 -17.73
N GLN A 470 16.15 -23.44 -16.43
CA GLN A 470 14.91 -23.41 -15.65
C GLN A 470 14.60 -21.96 -15.33
N PHE A 471 13.54 -21.45 -15.95
CA PHE A 471 13.10 -20.07 -15.81
C PHE A 471 11.84 -20.03 -14.97
N ALA A 472 11.73 -19.09 -14.03
CA ALA A 472 10.44 -18.73 -13.46
C ALA A 472 10.30 -17.22 -13.44
N GLY A 473 9.16 -16.71 -13.88
CA GLY A 473 8.93 -15.28 -13.95
C GLY A 473 7.49 -14.94 -13.64
N TYR A 474 7.32 -13.99 -12.73
CA TYR A 474 6.02 -13.60 -12.20
C TYR A 474 5.95 -12.10 -11.94
N ALA A 475 4.84 -11.49 -12.32
CA ALA A 475 4.50 -10.10 -12.04
C ALA A 475 3.29 -10.02 -11.11
N GLY A 476 3.44 -9.33 -9.98
CA GLY A 476 2.33 -8.93 -9.13
C GLY A 476 1.63 -7.73 -9.75
N ILE A 477 0.32 -7.79 -9.96
CA ILE A 477 -0.46 -6.75 -10.62
C ILE A 477 -1.66 -6.39 -9.76
N TRP A 478 -1.84 -5.10 -9.51
CA TRP A 478 -3.10 -4.52 -9.07
C TRP A 478 -3.96 -4.14 -10.26
N PHE A 479 -5.25 -4.42 -10.16
CA PHE A 479 -6.26 -4.08 -11.16
C PHE A 479 -7.23 -3.06 -10.58
N ASP A 480 -7.68 -2.12 -11.40
CA ASP A 480 -8.69 -1.12 -10.99
C ASP A 480 -10.12 -1.67 -11.11
N SER A 481 -10.31 -2.80 -11.79
CA SER A 481 -11.56 -3.55 -11.79
C SER A 481 -11.59 -4.54 -10.63
N ALA A 482 -12.67 -4.52 -9.86
CA ALA A 482 -12.92 -5.53 -8.84
C ALA A 482 -13.18 -6.90 -9.48
N THR A 483 -12.82 -7.97 -8.76
CA THR A 483 -13.11 -9.34 -9.16
C THR A 483 -14.61 -9.63 -9.06
N SER A 484 -15.21 -10.30 -10.06
CA SER A 484 -16.62 -10.70 -10.00
C SER A 484 -16.90 -11.56 -8.77
N ILE A 485 -18.02 -11.31 -8.10
CA ILE A 485 -18.41 -12.08 -6.93
C ILE A 485 -18.98 -13.40 -7.42
N ASN A 486 -18.40 -14.49 -6.94
CA ASN A 486 -18.94 -15.83 -6.97
C ASN A 486 -18.46 -16.46 -5.66
N TYR A 487 -19.28 -17.03 -4.80
CA TYR A 487 -18.80 -17.84 -3.67
C TYR A 487 -19.96 -18.59 -3.04
N VAL A 488 -19.66 -19.61 -2.26
CA VAL A 488 -20.64 -20.35 -1.47
C VAL A 488 -20.62 -19.87 -0.02
N ALA A 489 -21.74 -19.35 0.46
CA ALA A 489 -21.91 -18.81 1.81
C ALA A 489 -22.87 -19.67 2.64
N VAL A 490 -22.80 -19.53 3.97
CA VAL A 490 -23.83 -20.08 4.86
C VAL A 490 -25.08 -19.23 4.72
N ASP A 491 -26.23 -19.82 4.39
CA ASP A 491 -27.47 -19.06 4.28
C ASP A 491 -28.19 -18.95 5.62
N THR A 492 -27.79 -17.95 6.40
CA THR A 492 -28.41 -17.61 7.68
C THR A 492 -29.78 -16.92 7.53
N SER A 493 -30.20 -16.58 6.30
CA SER A 493 -31.52 -15.99 6.04
C SER A 493 -32.60 -17.05 5.82
N ALA A 494 -32.21 -18.27 5.44
CA ALA A 494 -33.10 -19.42 5.38
C ALA A 494 -33.25 -20.05 6.77
N PRO A 495 -34.43 -20.64 7.08
CA PRO A 495 -34.58 -21.47 8.27
C PRO A 495 -33.52 -22.58 8.27
N ALA A 496 -32.96 -22.86 9.45
CA ALA A 496 -32.06 -23.99 9.61
C ALA A 496 -32.80 -25.30 9.26
N VAL A 497 -32.11 -26.20 8.57
CA VAL A 497 -32.59 -27.56 8.24
C VAL A 497 -32.77 -28.37 9.53
N ILE A 498 -31.85 -28.17 10.47
CA ILE A 498 -31.91 -28.71 11.83
C ILE A 498 -31.58 -27.55 12.77
N ASP A 499 -32.40 -27.37 13.79
CA ASP A 499 -32.20 -26.37 14.84
C ASP A 499 -32.52 -27.01 16.19
N ASP A 500 -31.62 -27.88 16.67
CA ASP A 500 -31.79 -28.48 17.99
C ASP A 500 -31.08 -27.63 19.02
N GLN A 501 -31.87 -26.95 19.86
CA GLN A 501 -31.35 -26.09 20.93
C GLN A 501 -30.85 -26.90 22.14
N MET A 502 -30.95 -28.24 22.11
CA MET A 502 -30.60 -29.14 23.21
C MET A 502 -31.28 -28.79 24.55
N ASN A 503 -32.41 -28.09 24.50
CA ASN A 503 -33.13 -27.51 25.64
C ASN A 503 -34.26 -28.42 26.16
N GLN A 504 -34.00 -29.72 26.19
CA GLN A 504 -34.98 -30.74 26.55
C GLN A 504 -35.14 -30.88 28.08
N ALA A 505 -36.26 -31.43 28.54
CA ALA A 505 -36.54 -31.63 29.96
C ALA A 505 -35.41 -32.42 30.65
N ALA A 506 -35.04 -31.99 31.87
CA ALA A 506 -33.91 -32.59 32.57
C ALA A 506 -34.11 -34.09 32.81
N GLY A 507 -33.09 -34.90 32.51
CA GLY A 507 -33.06 -36.33 32.81
C GLY A 507 -32.68 -37.23 31.63
N MET A 508 -33.46 -37.26 30.54
CA MET A 508 -33.17 -38.10 29.37
C MET A 508 -33.32 -37.29 28.08
N ILE A 509 -32.51 -37.65 27.08
CA ILE A 509 -32.61 -37.08 25.74
C ILE A 509 -33.75 -37.79 24.98
N ASP A 510 -34.53 -37.03 24.22
CA ASP A 510 -35.68 -37.52 23.44
C ASP A 510 -35.26 -38.60 22.45
N SER A 511 -35.69 -39.84 22.73
CA SER A 511 -35.42 -41.00 21.88
C SER A 511 -36.16 -40.99 20.55
N GLY A 512 -37.15 -40.11 20.35
CA GLY A 512 -37.77 -39.87 19.05
C GLY A 512 -36.83 -39.15 18.09
N ASP A 513 -36.05 -38.21 18.61
CA ASP A 513 -35.17 -37.36 17.82
C ASP A 513 -33.70 -37.79 17.85
N TRP A 514 -33.28 -38.47 18.90
CA TRP A 514 -31.89 -38.83 19.12
C TRP A 514 -31.71 -40.33 19.34
N ASN A 515 -30.55 -40.82 18.94
CA ASN A 515 -30.09 -42.17 19.17
C ASN A 515 -28.87 -42.16 20.09
N GLN A 516 -28.85 -43.07 21.05
CA GLN A 516 -27.70 -43.30 21.92
C GLN A 516 -27.38 -44.79 21.96
N ALA A 517 -26.10 -45.12 22.08
CA ALA A 517 -25.64 -46.50 22.13
C ALA A 517 -26.10 -47.18 23.43
N ILE A 518 -26.83 -48.29 23.33
CA ILE A 518 -27.34 -49.03 24.50
C ILE A 518 -26.16 -49.70 25.23
N GLY A 519 -26.09 -49.54 26.56
CA GLY A 519 -25.11 -50.21 27.41
C GLY A 519 -23.90 -49.36 27.82
N ASN A 520 -23.79 -48.13 27.29
CA ASN A 520 -22.77 -47.15 27.68
C ASN A 520 -23.39 -46.06 28.58
N THR A 521 -22.55 -45.27 29.27
CA THR A 521 -23.01 -44.02 29.91
C THR A 521 -23.81 -43.18 28.92
N GLN A 522 -25.04 -42.84 29.29
CA GLN A 522 -25.93 -42.05 28.44
C GLN A 522 -25.73 -40.56 28.69
N GLY A 523 -25.82 -39.77 27.63
CA GLY A 523 -26.04 -38.34 27.72
C GLY A 523 -27.42 -38.04 28.30
N VAL A 524 -27.50 -36.97 29.07
CA VAL A 524 -28.71 -36.47 29.72
C VAL A 524 -28.93 -35.01 29.36
N ALA A 525 -30.20 -34.61 29.21
CA ALA A 525 -30.55 -33.21 29.07
C ALA A 525 -30.59 -32.52 30.45
N THR A 526 -30.30 -31.23 30.48
CA THR A 526 -30.38 -30.39 31.70
C THR A 526 -31.48 -29.33 31.68
N GLY A 527 -32.18 -29.18 30.55
CA GLY A 527 -33.04 -28.03 30.27
C GLY A 527 -32.41 -27.02 29.31
N SER A 528 -31.09 -27.00 29.18
CA SER A 528 -30.39 -26.04 28.30
C SER A 528 -29.18 -26.60 27.55
N THR A 529 -28.72 -27.80 27.89
CA THR A 529 -27.59 -28.47 27.24
C THR A 529 -27.79 -29.98 27.28
N PHE A 530 -27.06 -30.69 26.42
CA PHE A 530 -26.76 -32.10 26.65
C PHE A 530 -25.48 -32.23 27.47
N ILE A 531 -25.51 -33.11 28.46
CA ILE A 531 -24.36 -33.43 29.29
C ILE A 531 -24.05 -34.91 29.14
N VAL A 532 -22.80 -35.21 28.86
CA VAL A 532 -22.24 -36.53 29.06
C VAL A 532 -21.50 -36.51 30.39
N PRO A 533 -22.01 -37.17 31.44
CA PRO A 533 -21.31 -37.24 32.71
C PRO A 533 -20.03 -38.07 32.53
N TYR A 534 -19.00 -37.75 33.31
CA TYR A 534 -17.78 -38.54 33.31
C TYR A 534 -18.06 -39.96 33.82
N GLY A 535 -17.80 -40.96 32.97
CA GLY A 535 -17.87 -42.39 33.32
C GLY A 535 -16.47 -42.99 33.35
N ASN A 536 -16.06 -43.52 34.51
CA ASN A 536 -14.71 -44.07 34.73
C ASN A 536 -14.64 -45.60 34.55
N THR A 537 -15.50 -46.18 33.72
CA THR A 537 -15.47 -47.63 33.46
C THR A 537 -15.22 -47.91 31.98
N GLY A 538 -14.65 -49.08 31.65
CA GLY A 538 -14.26 -49.42 30.26
C GLY A 538 -15.43 -49.49 29.26
N VAL A 539 -16.68 -49.56 29.73
CA VAL A 539 -17.90 -49.47 28.90
C VAL A 539 -18.37 -48.03 28.67
N ASP A 540 -17.76 -47.05 29.35
CA ASP A 540 -18.12 -45.63 29.29
C ASP A 540 -17.19 -44.80 28.40
N GLN A 541 -16.30 -45.47 27.64
CA GLN A 541 -15.30 -44.79 26.84
C GLN A 541 -15.85 -44.15 25.56
N ASP A 542 -17.02 -44.57 25.07
CA ASP A 542 -17.57 -44.15 23.77
C ASP A 542 -19.05 -43.76 23.93
N VAL A 543 -19.30 -42.47 24.17
CA VAL A 543 -20.66 -41.93 24.26
C VAL A 543 -20.98 -41.17 22.99
N ARG A 544 -22.08 -41.55 22.33
CA ARG A 544 -22.52 -41.00 21.05
C ARG A 544 -23.99 -40.64 21.13
N ILE A 545 -24.31 -39.42 20.73
CA ILE A 545 -25.66 -38.86 20.70
C ILE A 545 -25.90 -38.42 19.26
N ALA A 546 -26.50 -39.31 18.47
CA ALA A 546 -26.66 -39.15 17.04
C ALA A 546 -28.08 -38.74 16.67
N ARG A 547 -28.23 -37.78 15.76
CA ARG A 547 -29.54 -37.28 15.32
C ARG A 547 -30.22 -38.30 14.42
N LYS A 548 -31.50 -38.60 14.68
CA LYS A 548 -32.36 -39.42 13.82
C LYS A 548 -33.00 -38.57 12.72
N ASN A 549 -33.49 -39.23 11.65
CA ASN A 549 -34.27 -38.61 10.57
C ASN A 549 -33.60 -37.41 9.90
N VAL A 550 -32.30 -37.52 9.64
CA VAL A 550 -31.48 -36.46 9.07
C VAL A 550 -31.69 -36.39 7.55
N SER A 551 -32.45 -35.40 7.07
CA SER A 551 -32.62 -35.09 5.64
C SER A 551 -31.87 -33.80 5.32
N LEU A 552 -30.70 -33.92 4.69
CA LEU A 552 -29.82 -32.78 4.38
C LEU A 552 -29.79 -32.50 2.88
N SER A 553 -29.57 -31.24 2.54
CA SER A 553 -29.15 -30.84 1.19
C SER A 553 -27.78 -31.46 0.84
N THR A 554 -27.42 -31.41 -0.44
CA THR A 554 -26.07 -31.80 -0.87
C THR A 554 -25.00 -30.94 -0.20
N ASP A 555 -25.30 -29.64 -0.09
CA ASP A 555 -24.42 -28.60 0.41
C ASP A 555 -25.01 -28.01 1.70
N TYR A 556 -24.26 -28.05 2.78
CA TYR A 556 -24.72 -27.57 4.09
C TYR A 556 -23.57 -27.15 4.99
N TRP A 557 -23.91 -26.33 5.97
CA TRP A 557 -23.10 -25.99 7.12
C TRP A 557 -23.67 -26.69 8.35
N VAL A 558 -22.82 -27.33 9.16
CA VAL A 558 -23.22 -27.86 10.48
C VAL A 558 -22.31 -27.29 11.55
N GLU A 559 -22.89 -26.89 12.67
CA GLU A 559 -22.12 -26.44 13.82
C GLU A 559 -22.74 -26.85 15.16
N THR A 560 -21.88 -26.91 16.16
CA THR A 560 -22.23 -27.12 17.57
C THR A 560 -21.25 -26.35 18.45
N ARG A 561 -21.60 -26.19 19.72
CA ARG A 561 -20.72 -25.70 20.75
C ARG A 561 -20.50 -26.80 21.79
N LEU A 562 -19.26 -26.98 22.21
CA LEU A 562 -18.90 -28.02 23.16
C LEU A 562 -17.85 -27.56 24.17
N ARG A 563 -17.76 -28.26 25.30
CA ARG A 563 -16.68 -28.11 26.28
C ARG A 563 -16.44 -29.41 27.02
N ILE A 564 -15.18 -29.69 27.34
CA ILE A 564 -14.82 -30.72 28.31
C ILE A 564 -14.96 -30.10 29.70
N THR A 565 -15.65 -30.79 30.61
CA THR A 565 -15.95 -30.32 31.97
C THR A 565 -15.14 -31.02 33.05
N ASP A 566 -14.59 -32.19 32.75
CA ASP A 566 -13.65 -32.86 33.64
C ASP A 566 -12.26 -32.21 33.54
N ALA A 567 -11.64 -32.01 34.70
CA ALA A 567 -10.31 -31.42 34.85
C ALA A 567 -9.27 -32.44 35.36
N VAL A 568 -9.72 -33.63 35.76
CA VAL A 568 -8.94 -34.55 36.58
C VAL A 568 -8.12 -35.52 35.73
N ASN A 569 -8.61 -35.90 34.55
CA ASN A 569 -8.02 -36.96 33.73
C ASN A 569 -7.55 -36.43 32.37
N ASP A 570 -6.43 -36.97 31.90
CA ASP A 570 -5.87 -36.70 30.58
C ASP A 570 -6.52 -37.60 29.51
N GLU A 571 -6.17 -37.37 28.24
CA GLU A 571 -6.67 -38.11 27.06
C GLU A 571 -8.19 -38.00 26.81
N GLN A 572 -8.79 -36.89 27.23
CA GLN A 572 -10.23 -36.65 27.13
C GLN A 572 -10.62 -35.99 25.80
N GLN A 573 -11.78 -36.38 25.28
CA GLN A 573 -12.19 -35.98 23.93
C GLN A 573 -13.68 -35.64 23.86
N ALA A 574 -14.01 -34.58 23.14
CA ALA A 574 -15.38 -34.21 22.78
C ALA A 574 -15.48 -33.93 21.27
N HIS A 575 -16.58 -34.36 20.65
CA HIS A 575 -16.65 -34.50 19.20
C HIS A 575 -17.92 -33.87 18.59
N LEU A 576 -17.77 -33.29 17.39
CA LEU A 576 -18.85 -33.05 16.44
C LEU A 576 -18.71 -34.05 15.28
N ILE A 577 -19.76 -34.81 14.98
CA ILE A 577 -19.79 -35.83 13.92
C ILE A 577 -20.60 -35.29 12.73
N ILE A 578 -20.08 -35.44 11.50
CA ILE A 578 -20.74 -35.02 10.26
C ILE A 578 -21.13 -36.16 9.32
N LEU A 579 -20.32 -37.23 9.24
CA LEU A 579 -20.57 -38.36 8.34
C LEU A 579 -20.24 -39.67 9.05
N GLY A 580 -20.89 -40.76 8.66
CA GLY A 580 -20.63 -42.09 9.19
C GLY A 580 -21.78 -43.07 8.94
N SER A 581 -21.70 -44.24 9.57
CA SER A 581 -22.76 -45.24 9.50
C SER A 581 -24.00 -44.79 10.28
N SER A 582 -25.11 -44.56 9.58
CA SER A 582 -26.39 -44.21 10.19
C SER A 582 -27.03 -45.44 10.89
N PRO A 583 -27.79 -45.27 12.00
CA PRO A 583 -28.05 -44.04 12.74
C PRO A 583 -27.05 -43.77 13.87
N ASP A 584 -26.08 -44.66 14.12
CA ASP A 584 -25.14 -44.58 15.24
C ASP A 584 -23.69 -44.72 14.74
N PRO A 585 -23.09 -43.63 14.23
CA PRO A 585 -21.76 -43.68 13.65
C PRO A 585 -20.73 -43.93 14.74
N TRP A 586 -20.08 -45.08 14.72
CA TRP A 586 -18.96 -45.37 15.62
C TRP A 586 -17.75 -44.50 15.27
N PHE A 587 -17.00 -44.02 16.27
CA PHE A 587 -15.89 -43.07 16.07
C PHE A 587 -14.85 -43.56 15.06
N GLY A 588 -14.46 -44.84 15.11
CA GLY A 588 -13.59 -45.49 14.12
C GLY A 588 -14.28 -45.85 12.80
N SER A 589 -15.35 -45.13 12.44
CA SER A 589 -16.05 -45.26 11.16
C SER A 589 -16.76 -43.95 10.76
N ALA A 590 -16.39 -42.84 11.40
CA ALA A 590 -17.05 -41.56 11.28
C ALA A 590 -16.08 -40.46 10.87
N VAL A 591 -16.64 -39.39 10.30
CA VAL A 591 -15.93 -38.13 10.07
C VAL A 591 -16.33 -37.19 11.19
N HIS A 592 -15.36 -36.73 11.98
CA HIS A 592 -15.64 -35.88 13.13
C HIS A 592 -14.52 -34.89 13.43
N LEU A 593 -14.89 -33.81 14.13
CA LEU A 593 -13.98 -32.81 14.68
C LEU A 593 -13.87 -33.05 16.18
N GLN A 594 -12.66 -33.11 16.69
CA GLN A 594 -12.35 -33.54 18.05
C GLN A 594 -11.63 -32.44 18.81
N LEU A 595 -12.15 -32.04 19.97
CA LEU A 595 -11.40 -31.31 20.99
C LEU A 595 -10.70 -32.34 21.85
N TYR A 596 -9.37 -32.31 21.89
CA TYR A 596 -8.54 -33.28 22.60
C TYR A 596 -7.79 -32.57 23.74
N ARG A 597 -7.94 -33.06 24.97
CA ARG A 597 -7.13 -32.69 26.14
C ARG A 597 -6.03 -33.73 26.34
N HIS A 598 -4.79 -33.38 26.00
CA HIS A 598 -3.63 -34.24 26.24
C HIS A 598 -3.15 -34.12 27.69
N ALA A 599 -3.14 -32.90 28.21
CA ALA A 599 -2.82 -32.56 29.59
C ALA A 599 -3.49 -31.22 29.94
N ILE A 600 -3.33 -30.76 31.18
CA ILE A 600 -3.90 -29.49 31.66
C ILE A 600 -3.54 -28.29 30.77
N ASP A 601 -2.33 -28.23 30.23
CA ASP A 601 -1.81 -27.14 29.41
C ASP A 601 -1.56 -27.54 27.94
N ASN A 602 -2.02 -28.73 27.53
CA ASN A 602 -1.79 -29.27 26.20
C ASN A 602 -3.10 -29.74 25.55
N TRP A 603 -3.57 -28.97 24.58
CA TRP A 603 -4.84 -29.18 23.89
C TRP A 603 -4.66 -29.15 22.38
N SER A 604 -5.42 -29.97 21.66
CA SER A 604 -5.44 -29.96 20.20
C SER A 604 -6.87 -30.06 19.66
N ILE A 605 -7.04 -29.62 18.42
CA ILE A 605 -8.23 -29.89 17.63
C ILE A 605 -7.83 -30.79 16.47
N ASN A 606 -8.47 -31.96 16.38
CA ASN A 606 -8.16 -32.98 15.39
C ASN A 606 -9.35 -33.20 14.46
N VAL A 607 -9.11 -33.13 13.17
CA VAL A 607 -10.05 -33.56 12.13
C VAL A 607 -9.79 -35.04 11.86
N ARG A 608 -10.81 -35.87 12.03
CA ARG A 608 -10.70 -37.32 11.88
C ARG A 608 -11.61 -37.78 10.77
N ASP A 609 -11.09 -38.69 9.96
CA ASP A 609 -11.82 -39.43 8.95
C ASP A 609 -11.55 -40.90 9.20
N ASP A 610 -12.50 -41.58 9.84
CA ASP A 610 -12.26 -42.91 10.41
C ASP A 610 -11.13 -42.83 11.47
N PHE A 611 -10.17 -43.76 11.45
CA PHE A 611 -9.00 -43.74 12.31
C PHE A 611 -7.89 -42.78 11.87
N ASP A 612 -8.03 -42.13 10.72
CA ASP A 612 -7.01 -41.23 10.20
C ASP A 612 -7.20 -39.80 10.72
N THR A 613 -6.12 -39.23 11.25
CA THR A 613 -6.06 -37.77 11.48
C THR A 613 -5.78 -37.11 10.14
N THR A 614 -6.72 -36.28 9.67
CA THR A 614 -6.60 -35.56 8.40
C THR A 614 -5.96 -34.20 8.58
N PHE A 615 -6.31 -33.50 9.66
CA PHE A 615 -5.68 -32.25 10.07
C PHE A 615 -5.64 -32.21 11.60
N ALA A 616 -4.64 -31.55 12.16
CA ALA A 616 -4.56 -31.30 13.59
C ALA A 616 -3.93 -29.94 13.82
N VAL A 617 -4.33 -29.26 14.89
CA VAL A 617 -3.71 -28.01 15.33
C VAL A 617 -3.66 -27.97 16.85
N ASN A 618 -2.58 -27.45 17.42
CA ASN A 618 -2.50 -27.18 18.84
C ASN A 618 -3.33 -25.92 19.18
N VAL A 619 -3.99 -25.94 20.34
CA VAL A 619 -4.84 -24.83 20.80
C VAL A 619 -4.62 -24.52 22.27
N GLY A 620 -5.18 -23.40 22.73
CA GLY A 620 -5.10 -22.98 24.13
C GLY A 620 -3.81 -22.25 24.50
N SER A 621 -2.74 -22.36 23.71
CA SER A 621 -1.46 -21.67 23.92
C SER A 621 -0.90 -21.88 25.34
N GLY A 622 -0.93 -23.13 25.82
CA GLY A 622 -0.49 -23.48 27.18
C GLY A 622 -1.52 -23.24 28.29
N ARG A 623 -2.76 -22.88 27.94
CA ARG A 623 -3.85 -22.70 28.91
C ARG A 623 -4.74 -23.94 28.99
N ASP A 624 -5.28 -24.16 30.18
CA ASP A 624 -6.36 -25.11 30.40
C ASP A 624 -7.66 -24.63 29.77
N LEU A 625 -8.22 -25.45 28.89
CA LEU A 625 -9.50 -25.20 28.22
C LEU A 625 -10.65 -25.95 28.89
N THR A 626 -10.45 -26.62 30.02
CA THR A 626 -11.55 -27.22 30.78
C THR A 626 -12.56 -26.14 31.18
N ASN A 627 -13.84 -26.45 31.00
CA ASN A 627 -14.99 -25.54 31.15
C ASN A 627 -15.04 -24.36 30.17
N ILE A 628 -14.13 -24.28 29.21
CA ILE A 628 -14.15 -23.27 28.14
C ILE A 628 -14.94 -23.81 26.96
N TRP A 629 -15.95 -23.03 26.56
CA TRP A 629 -16.72 -23.35 25.37
C TRP A 629 -15.97 -23.07 24.08
N VAL A 630 -15.96 -24.06 23.20
CA VAL A 630 -15.41 -24.02 21.85
C VAL A 630 -16.53 -24.26 20.84
N ARG A 631 -16.47 -23.62 19.68
CA ARG A 631 -17.40 -23.88 18.57
C ARG A 631 -16.71 -24.70 17.50
N PHE A 632 -17.40 -25.72 17.00
CA PHE A 632 -16.96 -26.59 15.92
C PHE A 632 -17.94 -26.51 14.77
N ALA A 633 -17.41 -26.56 13.56
CA ALA A 633 -18.23 -26.59 12.37
C ALA A 633 -17.60 -27.35 11.21
N PHE A 634 -18.47 -27.76 10.29
CA PHE A 634 -18.10 -28.27 8.98
C PHE A 634 -18.92 -27.57 7.91
N LYS A 635 -18.25 -27.27 6.79
CA LYS A 635 -18.89 -26.86 5.54
C LYS A 635 -18.74 -27.99 4.54
N LYS A 636 -19.85 -28.55 4.06
CA LYS A 636 -19.85 -29.56 3.01
C LYS A 636 -20.33 -28.93 1.70
N VAL A 637 -19.52 -29.04 0.65
CA VAL A 637 -19.85 -28.59 -0.71
C VAL A 637 -19.57 -29.75 -1.67
N GLY A 638 -20.62 -30.28 -2.30
CA GLY A 638 -20.55 -31.48 -3.11
C GLY A 638 -19.99 -32.66 -2.33
N THR A 639 -18.81 -33.13 -2.72
CA THR A 639 -18.09 -34.24 -2.07
C THR A 639 -16.97 -33.77 -1.14
N LYS A 640 -16.73 -32.47 -1.03
CA LYS A 640 -15.67 -31.89 -0.20
C LYS A 640 -16.23 -31.45 1.14
N VAL A 641 -15.43 -31.62 2.19
CA VAL A 641 -15.70 -31.11 3.54
C VAL A 641 -14.55 -30.23 3.96
N THR A 642 -14.86 -29.08 4.55
CA THR A 642 -13.91 -28.20 5.23
C THR A 642 -14.26 -28.14 6.72
N ALA A 643 -13.27 -28.28 7.59
CA ALA A 643 -13.45 -28.21 9.04
C ALA A 643 -13.06 -26.82 9.59
N TYR A 644 -13.79 -26.34 10.60
CA TYR A 644 -13.58 -25.05 11.24
C TYR A 644 -13.75 -25.13 12.75
N TYR A 645 -13.06 -24.24 13.46
CA TYR A 645 -13.25 -24.05 14.90
C TYR A 645 -13.22 -22.58 15.31
N SER A 646 -13.66 -22.28 16.53
CA SER A 646 -13.51 -20.96 17.15
C SER A 646 -13.37 -21.07 18.67
N LEU A 647 -12.33 -20.44 19.24
CA LEU A 647 -12.02 -20.48 20.68
C LEU A 647 -12.57 -19.28 21.47
N ASN A 648 -12.93 -18.17 20.81
CA ASN A 648 -13.02 -16.87 21.47
C ASN A 648 -14.46 -16.38 21.71
N GLN A 649 -15.47 -17.23 21.55
CA GLN A 649 -16.89 -16.82 21.42
C GLN A 649 -17.11 -15.69 20.39
N SER A 650 -16.11 -15.39 19.54
CA SER A 650 -16.20 -14.36 18.53
C SER A 650 -17.23 -14.81 17.51
N PRO A 651 -18.29 -14.02 17.26
CA PRO A 651 -19.34 -14.41 16.32
C PRO A 651 -18.84 -14.42 14.86
N VAL A 652 -17.62 -13.96 14.58
CA VAL A 652 -17.13 -13.68 13.21
C VAL A 652 -15.90 -14.51 12.82
N ALA A 653 -15.14 -15.04 13.78
CA ALA A 653 -13.84 -15.66 13.49
C ALA A 653 -13.93 -17.19 13.52
N TRP A 654 -14.33 -17.78 12.39
CA TRP A 654 -14.11 -19.19 12.11
C TRP A 654 -12.68 -19.38 11.61
N ILE A 655 -11.94 -20.27 12.27
CA ILE A 655 -10.61 -20.66 11.86
C ILE A 655 -10.73 -21.96 11.06
N PRO A 656 -10.43 -21.95 9.75
CA PRO A 656 -10.42 -23.16 8.97
C PRO A 656 -9.23 -24.04 9.37
N LEU A 657 -9.35 -25.35 9.15
CA LEU A 657 -8.25 -26.31 9.33
C LEU A 657 -7.79 -26.83 7.98
N GLY A 658 -8.70 -27.42 7.22
CA GLY A 658 -8.37 -28.01 5.95
C GLY A 658 -9.60 -28.56 5.23
N THR A 659 -9.42 -28.84 3.94
CA THR A 659 -10.44 -29.36 3.05
C THR A 659 -9.99 -30.68 2.44
N TRP A 660 -10.91 -31.65 2.38
CA TRP A 660 -10.63 -32.97 1.81
C TRP A 660 -11.91 -33.61 1.27
N THR A 661 -11.75 -34.73 0.55
CA THR A 661 -12.87 -35.62 0.21
C THR A 661 -12.93 -36.72 1.26
N PRO A 662 -13.99 -36.83 2.06
CA PRO A 662 -14.04 -37.84 3.10
C PRO A 662 -14.16 -39.26 2.55
N THR A 663 -13.64 -40.24 3.29
CA THR A 663 -13.78 -41.67 2.94
C THR A 663 -15.21 -42.18 3.15
N LYS A 664 -15.96 -41.53 4.04
CA LYS A 664 -17.35 -41.86 4.36
C LYS A 664 -18.31 -40.91 3.64
N THR A 665 -19.43 -41.45 3.19
CA THR A 665 -20.50 -40.68 2.52
C THR A 665 -21.86 -40.81 3.22
N GLY A 666 -21.96 -41.66 4.25
CA GLY A 666 -23.19 -41.87 5.00
C GLY A 666 -23.59 -40.64 5.82
N THR A 667 -24.89 -40.36 5.87
CA THR A 667 -25.45 -39.24 6.62
C THR A 667 -25.57 -39.61 8.10
N ALA A 668 -24.69 -39.05 8.93
CA ALA A 668 -24.74 -39.22 10.37
C ALA A 668 -24.24 -37.95 11.07
N LEU A 669 -25.17 -37.23 11.72
CA LEU A 669 -24.86 -36.03 12.50
C LEU A 669 -24.98 -36.35 13.97
N GLY A 670 -24.12 -35.78 14.79
CA GLY A 670 -24.24 -35.95 16.23
C GLY A 670 -23.08 -35.36 16.99
N VAL A 671 -23.12 -35.60 18.29
CA VAL A 671 -22.06 -35.24 19.22
C VAL A 671 -21.65 -36.47 20.00
N GLY A 672 -20.50 -36.41 20.64
CA GLY A 672 -20.05 -37.51 21.48
C GLY A 672 -18.78 -37.20 22.22
N THR A 673 -18.36 -38.15 23.05
CA THR A 673 -17.15 -38.06 23.85
C THR A 673 -16.37 -39.36 23.81
N TRP A 674 -15.05 -39.23 23.93
CA TRP A 674 -14.21 -40.33 24.38
C TRP A 674 -13.68 -40.01 25.77
N THR A 675 -13.99 -40.86 26.76
CA THR A 675 -13.53 -40.78 28.17
C THR A 675 -13.72 -39.43 28.91
N ALA A 676 -14.46 -38.50 28.32
CA ALA A 676 -14.64 -37.14 28.83
C ALA A 676 -16.01 -36.94 29.49
N GLY A 677 -16.03 -36.20 30.60
CA GLY A 677 -17.21 -35.43 30.95
C GLY A 677 -17.29 -34.22 30.03
N ALA A 678 -18.41 -34.02 29.33
CA ALA A 678 -18.55 -32.91 28.38
C ALA A 678 -19.98 -32.36 28.34
N GLU A 679 -20.08 -31.12 27.87
CA GLU A 679 -21.37 -30.51 27.57
C GLU A 679 -21.40 -30.08 26.12
N PHE A 680 -22.59 -30.18 25.54
CA PHE A 680 -22.91 -29.75 24.19
C PHE A 680 -24.08 -28.77 24.25
N ASP A 681 -23.95 -27.71 23.48
CA ASP A 681 -24.92 -26.63 23.35
C ASP A 681 -25.18 -26.46 21.86
N TYR A 682 -26.46 -26.53 21.51
CA TYR A 682 -27.05 -26.52 20.18
C TYR A 682 -26.43 -27.46 19.11
N LEU A 683 -27.25 -27.91 18.16
CA LEU A 683 -26.80 -28.50 16.91
C LEU A 683 -27.62 -27.88 15.77
N THR A 684 -26.96 -27.04 14.98
CA THR A 684 -27.62 -26.34 13.88
C THR A 684 -27.05 -26.75 12.53
N VAL A 685 -27.94 -26.98 11.56
CA VAL A 685 -27.58 -27.21 10.17
C VAL A 685 -28.23 -26.15 9.30
N HIS A 686 -27.43 -25.37 8.59
CA HIS A 686 -27.91 -24.37 7.65
C HIS A 686 -27.67 -24.82 6.20
N PRO A 687 -28.57 -24.49 5.26
CA PRO A 687 -28.27 -24.64 3.85
C PRO A 687 -27.15 -23.68 3.44
N LEU A 688 -26.48 -23.98 2.33
CA LEU A 688 -25.57 -23.05 1.68
C LEU A 688 -26.27 -22.36 0.51
N LYS A 689 -25.83 -21.13 0.21
CA LYS A 689 -26.25 -20.39 -0.98
C LYS A 689 -25.05 -20.01 -1.83
N THR A 690 -25.25 -20.00 -3.14
CA THR A 690 -24.31 -19.37 -4.06
C THR A 690 -24.63 -17.89 -4.16
N VAL A 691 -23.62 -17.05 -3.95
CA VAL A 691 -23.71 -15.60 -4.09
C VAL A 691 -22.93 -15.19 -5.34
N ILE A 692 -23.61 -14.55 -6.28
CA ILE A 692 -23.03 -14.03 -7.52
C ILE A 692 -23.34 -12.54 -7.67
N SER A 693 -22.42 -11.77 -8.26
CA SER A 693 -22.62 -10.34 -8.60
C SER A 693 -23.57 -10.16 -9.79
#